data_AF-A0A556THF3-F1
#
_entry.id   AF-A0A556THF3-F1
#
_cell.length_a   1.000
_cell.length_b   1.000
_cell.length_c   1.000
_cell.angle_alpha   90.00
_cell.angle_beta   90.00
_cell.angle_gamma   90.00
#
_symmetry.space_group_name_H-M   'P 1'
#
loop_
_entity.id
_entity.type
_entity.pdbx_description
1 polymer ?
#
loop_
_entity_poly.entity_id
_entity_poly.type
_entity_poly.pdbx_seq_one_letter_code
_entity_poly.pdbx_strand_id
1 'polypeptide(L)'
;MRRNMKSGNVKLVGYILPANTEHVDTESENEEEVPQFLDMEEIDAGGFFFQQSVPASNEELQLVRCETTLTNFKTSELYKKMSSLQQNALKVYNVLKDYCRQYGHTYMEQKLLDRWAKIPIVSTREAVAFLHQNGVLNVENDKVALTNLYNYEKDIAECLKMIIEKEPWKIVLDVEEVLLSEARERRRVHLASGTNDEENQSALNRESTSDKNSPMKDIPEATPDAGITLDPDQVKAAEMMCCNPVTIISGKGGCGKTTVVSAIFKAAVEQQKKNRVDNDSILKEEQEPMEVLFTAPTGDIRQLPSIEPGNVLNDLFTSLKTVNWAMEMRTNHRAESKIIVENASLIADMGAVKKFHHLNYDATVELGKTFQLPSPEKSFIEILLSENESVDDLQNSIKCLLNGPAPGLNDDVSSQFIAFKRDECALINELCCKHYSNHTTKTHQNKINFQSGDKVCCTRNGYVTDKDEEDEAKGKKDEMGESKIKKKQLCNGEIFFITQDVTTEDIGLKHSKRRYLTLDNMQGKKLTVEYQVLMRECKLRHAWARTIHTFQGSEKKTIVYVLDYVKHQTWKHVYTAVTRGQSRVYVIAKRGALKKAIEGPVIRRNTHLKGHVMDMLHDLGRTNTDIFFQSSQFEFNIPKRGSCESAHEPASCSDSQACPEMISKNAYLRNMTNAGNWLGDFSSSKSKSPCKRESVGDNCTLTSKKMKVDTPLGSSQLQCLSPNDTPRQLFPEASQSHQDHCIVKPYIFSSTDLEWVSKVRVNTQAVLKRAQQIQSRKVAKKEWQAAWLLKAVTCIDLTTLSGDDTPSNVHRLCMKAIQPVRYDLLQSIDMHDKGITTAAVCVYPSRVADAVTSLKAANSNLPVASVATGFPAGQTPLKTRLEEVRMAVEDGATEIDIVINRTLALTGQWADLYYEIQLFREACGDAHMKTILAVGELDTFANVYKASLVAMMAGSDFIKTSTGKESVNATYPVGVVMVRAIREYYLKTGHKVGFKPAGGIRTAQEALVWLVLMKEELGDQWLTPHLFRLGASSLLGDIERQIYHYVTGRYPAHHELPMA
;
A
#
# COMPACT_ATOMS: atom_id res chain seq x y z
N MET A 1 1.04 -9.32 1.69
CA MET A 1 1.34 -10.61 1.03
C MET A 1 0.96 -10.60 -0.46
N ARG A 2 -0.25 -10.97 -0.91
CA ARG A 2 -0.57 -11.18 -2.36
C ARG A 2 -0.02 -10.14 -3.37
N ARG A 3 -0.08 -8.82 -3.12
CA ARG A 3 0.49 -7.78 -4.02
C ARG A 3 2.02 -7.88 -4.24
N ASN A 4 2.77 -8.39 -3.27
CA ASN A 4 4.23 -8.56 -3.37
C ASN A 4 4.61 -9.93 -3.94
N MET A 5 3.76 -10.94 -3.74
CA MET A 5 3.99 -12.31 -4.25
C MET A 5 3.68 -12.42 -5.74
N LYS A 6 2.61 -11.79 -6.25
CA LYS A 6 2.28 -11.80 -7.69
C LYS A 6 3.27 -11.04 -8.59
N SER A 7 4.19 -10.25 -8.02
CA SER A 7 5.06 -9.35 -8.77
C SER A 7 6.52 -9.80 -8.88
N GLY A 8 6.89 -10.97 -8.32
CA GLY A 8 8.27 -11.47 -8.38
C GLY A 8 9.30 -10.45 -7.86
N ASN A 9 8.95 -9.79 -6.76
CA ASN A 9 9.71 -8.69 -6.13
C ASN A 9 9.64 -8.86 -4.60
N VAL A 10 10.19 -9.97 -4.12
CA VAL A 10 10.25 -10.38 -2.71
C VAL A 10 11.44 -9.69 -2.02
N LYS A 11 11.25 -8.41 -1.70
CA LYS A 11 12.13 -7.66 -0.78
C LYS A 11 11.94 -8.16 0.66
N LEU A 12 12.89 -7.83 1.55
CA LEU A 12 12.73 -8.03 3.00
C LEU A 12 11.43 -7.38 3.49
N VAL A 13 10.54 -8.16 4.12
CA VAL A 13 9.32 -7.65 4.78
C VAL A 13 9.12 -8.27 6.16
N GLY A 14 9.78 -7.68 7.17
CA GLY A 14 9.43 -7.93 8.57
C GLY A 14 8.04 -7.35 8.88
N TYR A 15 7.03 -8.21 8.99
CA TYR A 15 5.67 -7.81 9.35
C TYR A 15 5.48 -7.75 10.88
N ILE A 16 5.79 -6.60 11.49
CA ILE A 16 5.08 -6.21 12.72
C ILE A 16 3.63 -5.93 12.30
N LEU A 17 2.68 -6.75 12.75
CA LEU A 17 1.26 -6.59 12.41
C LEU A 17 0.68 -5.38 13.17
N PRO A 18 0.35 -4.25 12.50
CA PRO A 18 -0.28 -3.11 13.17
C PRO A 18 -1.78 -3.41 13.33
N ALA A 19 -2.40 -2.94 14.41
CA ALA A 19 -3.84 -3.08 14.62
C ALA A 19 -4.69 -2.17 13.69
N ASN A 20 -4.05 -1.25 12.96
CA ASN A 20 -4.69 -0.16 12.22
C ASN A 20 -4.64 -0.38 10.71
N THR A 21 -5.69 -0.99 10.16
CA THR A 21 -6.09 -0.85 8.75
C THR A 21 -7.01 0.37 8.57
N GLU A 22 -7.35 0.72 7.34
CA GLU A 22 -7.95 2.03 7.02
C GLU A 22 -9.46 2.10 7.33
N HIS A 23 -9.84 2.95 8.29
CA HIS A 23 -11.23 3.27 8.56
C HIS A 23 -11.78 4.31 7.58
N VAL A 24 -12.94 4.02 7.00
CA VAL A 24 -13.81 5.00 6.33
C VAL A 24 -14.86 5.45 7.34
N ASP A 25 -14.64 6.62 7.93
CA ASP A 25 -15.55 7.25 8.89
C ASP A 25 -16.86 7.70 8.21
N THR A 26 -17.89 6.84 8.22
CA THR A 26 -19.28 7.14 7.78
C THR A 26 -20.20 7.36 8.99
N GLU A 27 -20.24 8.58 9.50
CA GLU A 27 -21.29 9.08 10.40
C GLU A 27 -21.74 10.45 9.88
N SER A 28 -23.01 10.54 9.48
CA SER A 28 -23.68 11.77 9.07
C SER A 28 -25.19 11.65 9.33
N GLU A 29 -25.54 11.41 10.59
CA GLU A 29 -26.88 11.74 11.09
C GLU A 29 -26.91 13.25 11.38
N ASN A 30 -27.56 13.99 10.48
CA ASN A 30 -28.12 15.32 10.69
C ASN A 30 -29.21 15.49 9.62
N GLU A 31 -30.37 15.96 10.03
CA GLU A 31 -31.52 16.20 9.14
C GLU A 31 -31.36 17.57 8.47
N GLU A 32 -31.33 17.64 7.13
CA GLU A 32 -31.75 18.84 6.38
C GLU A 32 -31.95 18.52 4.88
N GLU A 33 -33.09 18.99 4.36
CA GLU A 33 -33.59 19.08 2.96
C GLU A 33 -33.45 17.91 1.97
N VAL A 34 -34.59 17.55 1.35
CA VAL A 34 -34.73 16.46 0.36
C VAL A 34 -34.93 17.04 -1.04
N PRO A 35 -34.04 16.78 -2.01
CA PRO A 35 -34.32 16.99 -3.43
C PRO A 35 -35.44 16.05 -3.90
N GLN A 36 -36.40 16.57 -4.67
CA GLN A 36 -37.54 15.81 -5.14
C GLN A 36 -37.11 14.66 -6.09
N PHE A 37 -37.78 13.52 -5.98
CA PHE A 37 -37.66 12.43 -6.96
C PHE A 37 -38.20 12.91 -8.31
N LEU A 38 -37.49 12.56 -9.39
CA LEU A 38 -38.02 12.52 -10.75
C LEU A 38 -38.42 11.08 -11.07
N ASP A 39 -39.53 10.93 -11.80
CA ASP A 39 -40.17 9.64 -12.03
C ASP A 39 -39.33 8.67 -12.88
N MET A 40 -39.41 7.39 -12.53
CA MET A 40 -38.76 6.27 -13.21
C MET A 40 -39.80 5.16 -13.42
N GLU A 41 -40.73 5.40 -14.35
CA GLU A 41 -41.61 4.35 -14.87
C GLU A 41 -40.83 3.41 -15.82
N GLU A 42 -41.38 2.20 -16.03
CA GLU A 42 -40.87 1.17 -16.96
C GLU A 42 -39.39 0.76 -16.85
N ILE A 43 -39.07 -0.02 -15.81
CA ILE A 43 -38.08 -1.11 -15.93
C ILE A 43 -38.77 -2.43 -15.54
N ASP A 44 -38.60 -3.45 -16.40
CA ASP A 44 -39.29 -4.73 -16.37
C ASP A 44 -38.77 -5.68 -15.26
N ALA A 45 -39.65 -6.53 -14.74
CA ALA A 45 -39.48 -7.23 -13.47
C ALA A 45 -38.88 -8.64 -13.62
N GLY A 46 -37.70 -8.76 -14.25
CA GLY A 46 -37.15 -10.07 -14.62
C GLY A 46 -35.61 -10.21 -14.68
N GLY A 47 -34.91 -10.12 -13.54
CA GLY A 47 -33.55 -10.70 -13.43
C GLY A 47 -32.63 -10.18 -12.32
N PHE A 48 -32.56 -8.86 -12.13
CA PHE A 48 -31.29 -8.21 -11.74
C PHE A 48 -30.74 -8.40 -10.31
N PHE A 49 -31.46 -9.05 -9.40
CA PHE A 49 -31.09 -8.96 -7.97
C PHE A 49 -30.09 -9.99 -7.44
N PHE A 50 -30.02 -11.15 -8.08
CA PHE A 50 -29.13 -12.24 -7.65
C PHE A 50 -28.60 -12.96 -8.87
N GLN A 51 -27.71 -12.24 -9.57
CA GLN A 51 -26.60 -12.87 -10.25
C GLN A 51 -25.31 -12.40 -9.57
N GLN A 52 -24.68 -13.31 -8.84
CA GLN A 52 -23.25 -13.49 -9.05
C GLN A 52 -23.11 -14.75 -9.90
N SER A 53 -22.04 -14.83 -10.66
CA SER A 53 -21.55 -16.08 -11.20
C SER A 53 -20.10 -15.84 -11.58
N VAL A 54 -19.24 -16.82 -11.33
CA VAL A 54 -17.87 -16.79 -11.84
C VAL A 54 -17.93 -16.88 -13.37
N PRO A 55 -17.16 -16.11 -14.17
CA PRO A 55 -16.27 -14.99 -13.86
C PRO A 55 -16.76 -13.64 -14.46
N ALA A 56 -15.84 -12.67 -14.56
CA ALA A 56 -15.80 -11.41 -15.32
C ALA A 56 -16.95 -10.95 -16.25
N SER A 57 -17.05 -9.61 -16.38
CA SER A 57 -17.91 -8.81 -17.28
C SER A 57 -19.43 -8.93 -17.10
N ASN A 58 -19.98 -8.00 -16.33
CA ASN A 58 -20.91 -7.01 -16.88
C ASN A 58 -20.79 -5.70 -16.10
N GLU A 59 -20.77 -4.56 -16.82
CA GLU A 59 -20.77 -3.22 -16.24
C GLU A 59 -22.20 -2.67 -16.26
N GLU A 60 -22.83 -2.51 -15.10
CA GLU A 60 -24.01 -1.67 -14.96
C GLU A 60 -23.86 -0.67 -13.81
N LEU A 61 -24.31 0.55 -14.08
CA LEU A 61 -24.51 1.68 -13.15
C LEU A 61 -23.29 2.05 -12.27
N GLN A 62 -22.66 3.19 -12.59
CA GLN A 62 -21.66 3.84 -11.73
C GLN A 62 -22.29 4.49 -10.47
N LEU A 63 -23.01 3.71 -9.67
CA LEU A 63 -23.42 4.09 -8.32
C LEU A 63 -22.17 4.18 -7.43
N VAL A 64 -21.69 5.42 -7.24
CA VAL A 64 -20.58 5.78 -6.36
C VAL A 64 -20.83 5.27 -4.94
N ARG A 65 -20.36 4.04 -4.65
CA ARG A 65 -20.49 3.26 -3.39
C ARG A 65 -21.61 3.73 -2.45
N CYS A 66 -22.85 3.72 -2.95
CA CYS A 66 -24.02 4.03 -2.15
C CYS A 66 -24.40 2.79 -1.33
N GLU A 67 -23.68 2.54 -0.23
CA GLU A 67 -24.09 1.57 0.80
C GLU A 67 -25.32 2.11 1.55
N THR A 68 -26.45 2.19 0.85
CA THR A 68 -27.75 2.39 1.46
C THR A 68 -28.02 1.26 2.45
N THR A 69 -28.47 1.60 3.65
CA THR A 69 -28.77 0.58 4.68
C THR A 69 -29.90 -0.31 4.19
N LEU A 70 -29.99 -1.57 4.64
CA LEU A 70 -31.14 -2.42 4.30
C LEU A 70 -32.47 -1.81 4.80
N THR A 71 -32.44 -0.89 5.76
CA THR A 71 -33.61 -0.09 6.17
C THR A 71 -34.00 0.91 5.08
N ASN A 72 -33.04 1.70 4.58
CA ASN A 72 -33.26 2.71 3.55
C ASN A 72 -33.51 2.09 2.16
N PHE A 73 -33.04 0.87 1.89
CA PHE A 73 -33.33 0.17 0.65
C PHE A 73 -34.78 -0.36 0.59
N LYS A 74 -35.35 -0.76 1.74
CA LYS A 74 -36.73 -1.28 1.84
C LYS A 74 -37.82 -0.29 1.49
N THR A 75 -37.54 1.02 1.54
CA THR A 75 -38.51 2.05 1.15
C THR A 75 -38.57 2.26 -0.37
N SER A 76 -37.58 1.77 -1.13
CA SER A 76 -37.57 1.87 -2.59
C SER A 76 -38.63 1.00 -3.26
N GLU A 77 -39.22 1.48 -4.36
CA GLU A 77 -40.10 0.67 -5.21
C GLU A 77 -39.38 -0.57 -5.77
N LEU A 78 -38.07 -0.45 -5.98
CA LEU A 78 -37.23 -1.54 -6.48
C LEU A 78 -37.26 -2.74 -5.51
N TYR A 79 -37.13 -2.52 -4.19
CA TYR A 79 -37.27 -3.59 -3.20
C TYR A 79 -38.67 -4.22 -3.19
N LYS A 80 -39.73 -3.44 -3.45
CA LYS A 80 -41.11 -3.94 -3.53
C LYS A 80 -41.33 -4.85 -4.74
N LYS A 81 -40.66 -4.56 -5.88
CA LYS A 81 -40.68 -5.39 -7.09
C LYS A 81 -39.89 -6.71 -6.96
N MET A 82 -39.02 -6.86 -5.95
CA MET A 82 -38.21 -8.08 -5.75
C MET A 82 -39.07 -9.26 -5.27
N SER A 83 -38.76 -10.47 -5.74
CA SER A 83 -39.42 -11.70 -5.28
C SER A 83 -39.08 -12.03 -3.82
N SER A 84 -39.92 -12.84 -3.17
CA SER A 84 -39.75 -13.23 -1.75
C SER A 84 -38.40 -13.88 -1.46
N LEU A 85 -37.90 -14.74 -2.36
CA LEU A 85 -36.57 -15.34 -2.29
C LEU A 85 -35.47 -14.29 -2.34
N GLN A 86 -35.55 -13.34 -3.26
CA GLN A 86 -34.57 -12.27 -3.43
C GLN A 86 -34.57 -11.33 -2.21
N GLN A 87 -35.74 -10.93 -1.71
CA GLN A 87 -35.86 -10.15 -0.47
C GLN A 87 -35.28 -10.90 0.75
N ASN A 88 -35.50 -12.21 0.84
CA ASN A 88 -34.94 -13.03 1.91
C ASN A 88 -33.42 -13.17 1.80
N ALA A 89 -32.88 -13.30 0.59
CA ALA A 89 -31.44 -13.30 0.34
C ALA A 89 -30.76 -11.98 0.72
N LEU A 90 -31.38 -10.81 0.49
CA LEU A 90 -30.85 -9.54 1.01
C LEU A 90 -30.83 -9.50 2.54
N LYS A 91 -31.87 -10.02 3.22
CA LYS A 91 -31.90 -10.12 4.69
C LYS A 91 -30.78 -11.02 5.20
N VAL A 92 -30.62 -12.20 4.60
CA VAL A 92 -29.56 -13.18 4.94
C VAL A 92 -28.16 -12.59 4.75
N TYR A 93 -27.89 -11.99 3.59
CA TYR A 93 -26.60 -11.35 3.31
C TYR A 93 -26.29 -10.23 4.32
N ASN A 94 -27.25 -9.35 4.59
CA ASN A 94 -27.04 -8.25 5.52
C ASN A 94 -26.85 -8.74 6.97
N VAL A 95 -27.61 -9.75 7.42
CA VAL A 95 -27.46 -10.34 8.75
C VAL A 95 -26.09 -11.01 8.92
N LEU A 96 -25.60 -11.73 7.92
CA LEU A 96 -24.25 -12.29 7.94
C LEU A 96 -23.18 -11.20 7.96
N LYS A 97 -23.28 -10.20 7.08
CA LYS A 97 -22.36 -9.05 6.99
C LYS A 97 -22.27 -8.31 8.33
N ASP A 98 -23.41 -7.99 8.93
CA ASP A 98 -23.48 -7.24 10.18
C ASP A 98 -22.99 -8.09 11.36
N TYR A 99 -23.31 -9.39 11.42
CA TYR A 99 -22.77 -10.32 12.42
C TYR A 99 -21.24 -10.45 12.33
N CYS A 100 -20.72 -10.64 11.12
CA CYS A 100 -19.28 -10.68 10.85
C CYS A 100 -18.60 -9.37 11.29
N ARG A 101 -19.16 -8.20 10.93
CA ARG A 101 -18.63 -6.87 11.31
C ARG A 101 -18.73 -6.60 12.81
N GLN A 102 -19.83 -6.95 13.46
CA GLN A 102 -20.11 -6.62 14.87
C GLN A 102 -19.27 -7.44 15.86
N TYR A 103 -19.00 -8.71 15.54
CA TYR A 103 -18.31 -9.64 16.44
C TYR A 103 -16.91 -10.06 15.93
N GLY A 104 -16.59 -9.75 14.68
CA GLY A 104 -15.31 -10.06 14.04
C GLY A 104 -15.16 -11.51 13.56
N HIS A 105 -16.26 -12.26 13.43
CA HIS A 105 -16.25 -13.56 12.75
C HIS A 105 -16.12 -13.36 11.23
N THR A 106 -15.52 -14.32 10.50
CA THR A 106 -15.57 -14.36 9.03
C THR A 106 -16.64 -15.31 8.49
N TYR A 107 -17.24 -16.13 9.35
CA TYR A 107 -18.39 -16.98 9.03
C TYR A 107 -19.43 -17.05 10.16
N MET A 108 -20.64 -17.49 9.81
CA MET A 108 -21.74 -17.80 10.72
C MET A 108 -22.19 -19.25 10.49
N GLU A 109 -22.54 -20.00 11.53
CA GLU A 109 -23.13 -21.33 11.36
C GLU A 109 -24.56 -21.21 10.81
N GLN A 110 -24.98 -22.09 9.90
CA GLN A 110 -26.33 -22.11 9.33
C GLN A 110 -27.41 -22.13 10.41
N LYS A 111 -27.23 -22.92 11.48
CA LYS A 111 -28.17 -22.99 12.63
C LYS A 111 -28.21 -21.73 13.50
N LEU A 112 -27.25 -20.82 13.34
CA LEU A 112 -27.27 -19.48 13.95
C LEU A 112 -27.90 -18.48 12.99
N LEU A 113 -27.55 -18.52 11.70
CA LEU A 113 -28.14 -17.71 10.63
C LEU A 113 -29.65 -17.95 10.49
N ASP A 114 -30.10 -19.21 10.54
CA ASP A 114 -31.50 -19.66 10.59
C ASP A 114 -32.30 -18.95 11.71
N ARG A 115 -31.66 -18.64 12.85
CA ARG A 115 -32.28 -17.93 13.98
C ARG A 115 -32.15 -16.41 13.89
N TRP A 116 -31.05 -15.90 13.35
CA TRP A 116 -30.76 -14.46 13.27
C TRP A 116 -31.44 -13.76 12.10
N ALA A 117 -31.69 -14.46 11.00
CA ALA A 117 -32.33 -13.90 9.80
C ALA A 117 -33.81 -13.53 9.99
N LYS A 118 -34.46 -14.05 11.05
CA LYS A 118 -35.89 -13.81 11.40
C LYS A 118 -36.86 -14.08 10.24
N ILE A 119 -36.56 -15.12 9.46
CA ILE A 119 -37.38 -15.66 8.36
C ILE A 119 -37.51 -17.19 8.56
N PRO A 120 -38.48 -17.86 7.90
CA PRO A 120 -38.64 -19.31 8.03
C PRO A 120 -37.38 -20.08 7.63
N ILE A 121 -37.02 -21.13 8.38
CA ILE A 121 -35.79 -21.91 8.19
C ILE A 121 -35.62 -22.42 6.75
N VAL A 122 -36.71 -22.89 6.14
CA VAL A 122 -36.72 -23.33 4.74
C VAL A 122 -36.29 -22.17 3.82
N SER A 123 -36.90 -21.00 3.97
CA SER A 123 -36.56 -19.81 3.20
C SER A 123 -35.20 -19.20 3.52
N THR A 124 -34.64 -19.42 4.72
CA THR A 124 -33.23 -19.10 5.00
C THR A 124 -32.31 -20.00 4.17
N ARG A 125 -32.62 -21.29 4.08
CA ARG A 125 -31.81 -22.27 3.33
C ARG A 125 -31.93 -22.09 1.82
N GLU A 126 -33.13 -21.81 1.32
CA GLU A 126 -33.36 -21.39 -0.07
C GLU A 126 -32.55 -20.13 -0.39
N ALA A 127 -32.61 -19.10 0.47
CA ALA A 127 -31.85 -17.87 0.30
C ALA A 127 -30.33 -18.08 0.35
N VAL A 128 -29.81 -18.92 1.26
CA VAL A 128 -28.37 -19.27 1.32
C VAL A 128 -27.94 -20.09 0.10
N ALA A 129 -28.74 -21.08 -0.31
CA ALA A 129 -28.44 -21.89 -1.50
C ALA A 129 -28.42 -21.04 -2.77
N PHE A 130 -29.38 -20.11 -2.91
CA PHE A 130 -29.44 -19.13 -3.98
C PHE A 130 -28.22 -18.19 -3.97
N LEU A 131 -27.87 -17.60 -2.82
CA LEU A 131 -26.66 -16.81 -2.63
C LEU A 131 -25.37 -17.58 -2.96
N HIS A 132 -25.32 -18.88 -2.67
CA HIS A 132 -24.17 -19.75 -2.89
C HIS A 132 -24.04 -20.25 -4.35
N GLN A 133 -25.14 -20.63 -4.99
CA GLN A 133 -25.19 -20.95 -6.43
C GLN A 133 -24.70 -19.76 -7.26
N ASN A 134 -25.02 -18.55 -6.80
CA ASN A 134 -24.49 -17.32 -7.36
C ASN A 134 -23.00 -17.09 -6.99
N GLY A 135 -22.58 -17.49 -5.78
CA GLY A 135 -21.22 -17.30 -5.29
C GLY A 135 -21.01 -16.04 -4.44
N VAL A 136 -22.10 -15.38 -4.02
CA VAL A 136 -22.08 -14.28 -3.03
C VAL A 136 -21.58 -14.78 -1.67
N LEU A 137 -21.89 -16.05 -1.37
CA LEU A 137 -21.50 -16.76 -0.16
C LEU A 137 -20.73 -18.04 -0.51
N ASN A 138 -19.76 -18.40 0.33
CA ASN A 138 -19.23 -19.76 0.42
C ASN A 138 -19.96 -20.51 1.54
N VAL A 139 -20.28 -21.79 1.29
CA VAL A 139 -20.93 -22.67 2.26
C VAL A 139 -20.12 -23.96 2.38
N GLU A 140 -19.61 -24.24 3.57
CA GLU A 140 -18.72 -25.37 3.84
C GLU A 140 -19.03 -25.94 5.23
N ASN A 141 -19.41 -27.23 5.33
CA ASN A 141 -19.63 -27.91 6.61
C ASN A 141 -20.57 -27.17 7.60
N ASP A 142 -21.77 -26.80 7.16
CA ASP A 142 -22.76 -25.97 7.90
C ASP A 142 -22.28 -24.53 8.24
N LYS A 143 -21.11 -24.09 7.77
CA LYS A 143 -20.58 -22.71 7.91
C LYS A 143 -20.92 -21.89 6.67
N VAL A 144 -21.38 -20.67 6.87
CA VAL A 144 -21.75 -19.72 5.81
C VAL A 144 -20.86 -18.48 5.95
N ALA A 145 -20.11 -18.16 4.90
CA ALA A 145 -19.16 -17.03 4.87
C ALA A 145 -19.43 -16.13 3.67
N LEU A 146 -19.13 -14.83 3.82
CA LEU A 146 -19.05 -13.93 2.66
C LEU A 146 -17.86 -14.36 1.80
N THR A 147 -18.04 -14.50 0.49
CA THR A 147 -17.02 -15.03 -0.43
C THR A 147 -15.71 -14.25 -0.40
N ASN A 148 -15.75 -12.94 -0.17
CA ASN A 148 -14.54 -12.13 0.02
C ASN A 148 -13.77 -12.50 1.31
N LEU A 149 -14.46 -12.68 2.45
CA LEU A 149 -13.83 -13.07 3.72
C LEU A 149 -13.31 -14.51 3.68
N TYR A 150 -14.07 -15.43 3.08
CA TYR A 150 -13.64 -16.81 2.87
C TYR A 150 -12.37 -16.86 2.00
N ASN A 151 -12.39 -16.18 0.84
CA ASN A 151 -11.22 -16.11 -0.03
C ASN A 151 -10.03 -15.46 0.69
N TYR A 152 -10.19 -14.35 1.44
CA TYR A 152 -9.05 -13.76 2.17
C TYR A 152 -8.37 -14.73 3.15
N GLU A 153 -9.11 -15.63 3.80
CA GLU A 153 -8.52 -16.62 4.70
C GLU A 153 -7.84 -17.77 3.92
N LYS A 154 -8.47 -18.26 2.84
CA LYS A 154 -7.85 -19.24 1.93
C LYS A 154 -6.59 -18.69 1.27
N ASP A 155 -6.63 -17.44 0.81
CA ASP A 155 -5.54 -16.68 0.20
C ASP A 155 -4.30 -16.62 1.10
N ILE A 156 -4.49 -16.48 2.43
CA ILE A 156 -3.39 -16.45 3.41
C ILE A 156 -2.75 -17.84 3.54
N ALA A 157 -3.56 -18.92 3.57
CA ALA A 157 -3.04 -20.28 3.58
C ALA A 157 -2.31 -20.63 2.27
N GLU A 158 -2.84 -20.24 1.11
CA GLU A 158 -2.15 -20.36 -0.19
C GLU A 158 -0.81 -19.61 -0.21
N CYS A 159 -0.78 -18.36 0.28
CA CYS A 159 0.46 -17.58 0.39
C CYS A 159 1.49 -18.25 1.30
N LEU A 160 1.05 -18.91 2.38
CA LEU A 160 1.90 -19.64 3.30
C LEU A 160 2.43 -20.93 2.65
N LYS A 161 1.58 -21.69 1.94
CA LYS A 161 1.97 -22.89 1.18
C LYS A 161 3.11 -22.58 0.19
N MET A 162 2.97 -21.50 -0.58
CA MET A 162 3.99 -21.01 -1.53
C MET A 162 5.31 -20.55 -0.89
N ILE A 163 5.37 -20.31 0.42
CA ILE A 163 6.63 -20.05 1.16
C ILE A 163 7.27 -21.38 1.58
N ILE A 164 6.46 -22.37 1.98
CA ILE A 164 6.90 -23.65 2.53
C ILE A 164 7.37 -24.63 1.45
N GLU A 165 6.78 -24.57 0.25
CA GLU A 165 7.11 -25.43 -0.89
C GLU A 165 8.44 -25.03 -1.58
N LYS A 166 9.08 -23.93 -1.16
CA LYS A 166 10.42 -23.55 -1.60
C LYS A 166 11.49 -24.34 -0.84
N GLU A 167 12.70 -24.36 -1.40
CA GLU A 167 13.85 -24.99 -0.75
C GLU A 167 14.08 -24.42 0.66
N PRO A 168 14.44 -25.28 1.64
CA PRO A 168 14.47 -24.90 3.05
C PRO A 168 15.56 -23.86 3.33
N TRP A 169 15.11 -22.65 3.63
CA TRP A 169 15.94 -21.52 4.04
C TRP A 169 16.81 -21.87 5.25
N LYS A 170 18.14 -21.72 5.12
CA LYS A 170 19.11 -21.82 6.23
C LYS A 170 20.03 -20.59 6.22
N ILE A 171 19.90 -19.72 7.21
CA ILE A 171 20.92 -18.70 7.52
C ILE A 171 21.96 -19.31 8.45
N VAL A 172 23.24 -19.16 8.10
CA VAL A 172 24.38 -19.64 8.89
C VAL A 172 24.95 -18.47 9.69
N LEU A 173 24.23 -18.04 10.73
CA LEU A 173 24.70 -17.07 11.71
C LEU A 173 25.04 -17.77 13.02
N ASP A 174 26.07 -17.27 13.71
CA ASP A 174 26.21 -17.46 15.15
C ASP A 174 25.17 -16.58 15.84
N VAL A 175 24.12 -17.21 16.36
CA VAL A 175 23.01 -16.53 17.02
C VAL A 175 23.43 -15.89 18.34
N GLU A 176 24.37 -16.50 19.07
CA GLU A 176 24.80 -15.98 20.36
C GLU A 176 25.72 -14.77 20.18
N GLU A 177 26.65 -14.81 19.21
CA GLU A 177 27.52 -13.67 18.86
C GLU A 177 26.71 -12.44 18.40
N VAL A 178 25.67 -12.65 17.59
CA VAL A 178 24.77 -11.58 17.12
C VAL A 178 23.93 -10.97 18.24
N LEU A 179 23.48 -11.77 19.21
CA LEU A 179 22.73 -11.27 20.37
C LEU A 179 23.65 -10.61 21.42
N LEU A 180 24.86 -11.15 21.63
CA LEU A 180 25.88 -10.57 22.49
C LEU A 180 26.37 -9.22 21.95
N SER A 181 26.65 -9.10 20.65
CA SER A 181 27.10 -7.83 20.05
C SER A 181 26.04 -6.72 20.14
N GLU A 182 24.76 -7.02 19.85
CA GLU A 182 23.64 -6.09 20.06
C GLU A 182 23.47 -5.73 21.56
N ALA A 183 23.72 -6.65 22.49
CA ALA A 183 23.69 -6.38 23.94
C ALA A 183 24.86 -5.50 24.41
N ARG A 184 26.10 -5.77 23.93
CA ARG A 184 27.29 -4.95 24.19
C ARG A 184 27.06 -3.50 23.74
N GLU A 185 26.52 -3.29 22.53
CA GLU A 185 26.27 -1.95 21.99
C GLU A 185 25.19 -1.19 22.78
N ARG A 186 24.14 -1.87 23.26
CA ARG A 186 23.14 -1.24 24.15
C ARG A 186 23.74 -0.78 25.47
N ARG A 187 24.61 -1.59 26.07
CA ARG A 187 25.34 -1.22 27.29
C ARG A 187 26.21 0.01 27.04
N ARG A 188 26.88 0.08 25.89
CA ARG A 188 27.65 1.25 25.43
C ARG A 188 26.79 2.50 25.26
N VAL A 189 25.66 2.40 24.56
CA VAL A 189 24.74 3.53 24.33
C VAL A 189 24.13 4.04 25.64
N HIS A 190 23.73 3.15 26.55
CA HIS A 190 23.22 3.54 27.87
C HIS A 190 24.28 4.27 28.71
N LEU A 191 25.50 3.75 28.79
CA LEU A 191 26.64 4.41 29.46
C LEU A 191 26.98 5.77 28.83
N ALA A 192 26.87 5.89 27.50
CA ALA A 192 27.06 7.15 26.80
C ALA A 192 25.89 8.15 26.95
N SER A 193 24.71 7.71 27.38
CA SER A 193 23.51 8.55 27.45
C SER A 193 23.38 9.38 28.74
N GLY A 194 24.26 9.16 29.73
CA GLY A 194 24.39 10.04 30.90
C GLY A 194 23.21 10.00 31.90
N THR A 195 22.35 8.98 31.84
CA THR A 195 21.28 8.76 32.82
C THR A 195 21.88 8.22 34.12
N ASN A 196 22.09 9.11 35.10
CA ASN A 196 22.47 8.73 36.46
C ASN A 196 21.29 8.06 37.20
N ASP A 197 21.09 6.77 36.97
CA ASP A 197 20.21 5.94 37.81
C ASP A 197 20.94 5.57 39.11
N GLU A 198 20.83 6.42 40.14
CA GLU A 198 21.61 6.33 41.38
C GLU A 198 21.34 5.04 42.22
N GLU A 199 20.25 4.33 41.97
CA GLU A 199 19.79 3.21 42.81
C GLU A 199 20.74 1.98 42.83
N ASN A 200 21.58 1.81 41.80
CA ASN A 200 22.43 0.61 41.65
C ASN A 200 23.82 0.69 42.33
N GLN A 201 24.19 1.80 42.98
CA GLN A 201 25.48 1.90 43.70
C GLN A 201 25.46 1.29 45.12
N SER A 202 24.32 0.80 45.59
CA SER A 202 24.12 0.27 46.94
C SER A 202 24.71 -1.13 47.19
N ALA A 203 25.07 -1.87 46.15
CA ALA A 203 25.32 -3.33 46.24
C ALA A 203 26.80 -3.76 46.38
N LEU A 204 27.78 -2.85 46.20
CA LEU A 204 29.21 -3.21 46.10
C LEU A 204 30.14 -2.56 47.14
N ASN A 205 29.69 -1.56 47.90
CA ASN A 205 30.54 -0.86 48.88
C ASN A 205 30.53 -1.52 50.27
N ARG A 206 31.15 -2.71 50.36
CA ARG A 206 31.64 -3.31 51.62
C ARG A 206 32.92 -4.12 51.40
N GLU A 207 34.08 -3.47 51.42
CA GLU A 207 35.19 -3.81 52.33
C GLU A 207 36.42 -2.91 52.16
N SER A 208 37.21 -2.84 53.24
CA SER A 208 38.58 -2.26 53.35
C SER A 208 38.77 -0.74 53.20
N THR A 209 39.79 -0.25 53.90
CA THR A 209 40.16 1.17 54.11
C THR A 209 41.58 1.43 53.62
N SER A 210 41.94 2.71 53.41
CA SER A 210 43.31 3.24 53.14
C SER A 210 43.98 2.71 51.87
N ASP A 211 44.63 3.52 51.03
CA ASP A 211 45.45 4.68 51.39
C ASP A 211 45.43 5.81 50.33
N LYS A 212 46.21 6.89 50.55
CA LYS A 212 46.34 8.02 49.59
C LYS A 212 47.66 8.04 48.82
N ASN A 213 47.61 8.63 47.62
CA ASN A 213 48.72 9.07 46.76
C ASN A 213 49.53 8.01 46.00
N SER A 214 49.18 7.79 44.72
CA SER A 214 50.13 7.56 43.62
C SER A 214 49.49 7.91 42.27
N PRO A 215 50.27 8.33 41.25
CA PRO A 215 49.73 8.71 39.94
C PRO A 215 49.30 7.48 39.11
N MET A 216 48.48 7.73 38.09
CA MET A 216 47.87 6.71 37.22
C MET A 216 48.89 5.73 36.63
N LYS A 217 48.59 4.43 36.78
CA LYS A 217 49.10 3.35 35.93
C LYS A 217 47.95 2.43 35.56
N ASP A 218 47.85 2.15 34.26
CA ASP A 218 47.47 0.86 33.67
C ASP A 218 46.37 0.07 34.42
N ILE A 219 45.11 0.47 34.22
CA ILE A 219 43.97 -0.41 34.48
C ILE A 219 44.04 -1.56 33.47
N PRO A 220 44.08 -2.84 33.90
CA PRO A 220 44.08 -3.97 32.96
C PRO A 220 42.82 -3.97 32.09
N GLU A 221 42.95 -4.36 30.82
CA GLU A 221 41.78 -4.58 29.95
C GLU A 221 40.92 -5.72 30.50
N ALA A 222 39.84 -5.37 31.18
CA ALA A 222 38.82 -6.33 31.59
C ALA A 222 38.18 -6.95 30.34
N THR A 223 38.08 -8.29 30.31
CA THR A 223 37.51 -9.00 29.16
C THR A 223 36.07 -8.55 28.89
N PRO A 224 35.70 -8.17 27.64
CA PRO A 224 34.42 -7.52 27.35
C PRO A 224 33.15 -8.30 27.72
N ASP A 225 33.28 -9.60 27.98
CA ASP A 225 32.18 -10.56 28.12
C ASP A 225 31.87 -10.93 29.59
N ALA A 226 32.54 -10.30 30.55
CA ALA A 226 32.25 -10.48 31.97
C ALA A 226 30.84 -9.96 32.35
N GLY A 227 29.87 -10.88 32.37
CA GLY A 227 28.55 -10.68 32.97
C GLY A 227 27.41 -10.24 32.04
N ILE A 228 27.44 -10.61 30.75
CA ILE A 228 26.25 -10.52 29.87
C ILE A 228 25.67 -11.93 29.67
N THR A 229 24.51 -12.18 30.26
CA THR A 229 23.76 -13.44 30.08
C THR A 229 22.67 -13.25 29.03
N LEU A 230 22.62 -14.12 28.02
CA LEU A 230 21.54 -14.13 27.03
C LEU A 230 20.26 -14.76 27.58
N ASP A 231 19.11 -14.34 27.05
CA ASP A 231 17.81 -14.94 27.32
C ASP A 231 17.58 -16.17 26.43
N PRO A 232 17.34 -17.37 26.98
CA PRO A 232 17.05 -18.56 26.18
C PRO A 232 15.86 -18.40 25.22
N ASP A 233 14.86 -17.59 25.58
CA ASP A 233 13.73 -17.29 24.68
C ASP A 233 14.13 -16.37 23.52
N GLN A 234 15.20 -15.57 23.64
CA GLN A 234 15.74 -14.75 22.55
C GLN A 234 16.64 -15.56 21.62
N VAL A 235 17.54 -16.38 22.18
CA VAL A 235 18.39 -17.30 21.42
C VAL A 235 17.50 -18.23 20.58
N LYS A 236 16.55 -18.92 21.20
CA LYS A 236 15.64 -19.83 20.52
C LYS A 236 14.78 -19.16 19.43
N ALA A 237 14.35 -17.91 19.66
CA ALA A 237 13.61 -17.16 18.65
C ALA A 237 14.47 -16.83 17.42
N ALA A 238 15.75 -16.52 17.62
CA ALA A 238 16.72 -16.30 16.55
C ALA A 238 17.11 -17.59 15.82
N GLU A 239 17.32 -18.71 16.52
CA GLU A 239 17.52 -20.05 15.92
C GLU A 239 16.35 -20.41 15.01
N MET A 240 15.12 -20.30 15.52
CA MET A 240 13.90 -20.56 14.75
C MET A 240 13.74 -19.60 13.57
N MET A 241 14.21 -18.36 13.65
CA MET A 241 14.27 -17.45 12.51
C MET A 241 15.32 -17.85 11.46
N CYS A 242 16.43 -18.46 11.85
CA CYS A 242 17.49 -18.86 10.91
C CYS A 242 17.21 -20.20 10.21
N CYS A 243 16.43 -21.09 10.86
CA CYS A 243 16.20 -22.47 10.42
C CYS A 243 14.81 -22.74 9.78
N ASN A 244 13.81 -21.87 9.98
CA ASN A 244 12.45 -22.07 9.44
C ASN A 244 12.10 -20.98 8.40
N PRO A 245 11.33 -21.32 7.35
CA PRO A 245 10.94 -20.34 6.32
C PRO A 245 9.89 -19.32 6.82
N VAL A 246 9.17 -19.63 7.89
CA VAL A 246 8.26 -18.72 8.62
C VAL A 246 8.35 -19.02 10.11
N THR A 247 8.52 -18.00 10.94
CA THR A 247 8.55 -18.14 12.41
C THR A 247 7.67 -17.09 13.08
N ILE A 248 6.68 -17.50 13.86
CA ILE A 248 5.80 -16.58 14.61
C ILE A 248 6.30 -16.45 16.05
N ILE A 249 6.56 -15.21 16.47
CA ILE A 249 7.09 -14.91 17.80
C ILE A 249 6.03 -14.15 18.59
N SER A 250 5.41 -14.82 19.57
CA SER A 250 4.52 -14.16 20.53
C SER A 250 5.24 -13.82 21.84
N GLY A 251 4.67 -12.93 22.64
CA GLY A 251 5.19 -12.53 23.95
C GLY A 251 4.66 -11.18 24.40
N LYS A 252 4.84 -10.82 25.66
CA LYS A 252 4.28 -9.61 26.30
C LYS A 252 4.91 -8.29 25.80
N GLY A 253 4.55 -7.16 26.41
CA GLY A 253 5.39 -5.95 26.36
C GLY A 253 6.82 -6.26 26.84
N GLY A 254 7.80 -5.47 26.39
CA GLY A 254 9.19 -5.53 26.87
C GLY A 254 10.02 -6.81 26.63
N CYS A 255 9.43 -7.92 26.18
CA CYS A 255 10.11 -9.22 26.00
C CYS A 255 11.06 -9.34 24.80
N GLY A 256 11.61 -8.24 24.28
CA GLY A 256 12.69 -8.28 23.28
C GLY A 256 12.31 -8.64 21.83
N LYS A 257 11.07 -9.01 21.46
CA LYS A 257 10.70 -9.41 20.07
C LYS A 257 11.34 -8.59 18.95
N THR A 258 11.19 -7.26 18.98
CA THR A 258 11.73 -6.34 17.96
C THR A 258 13.26 -6.29 17.96
N THR A 259 13.90 -6.56 19.11
CA THR A 259 15.36 -6.70 19.24
C THR A 259 15.87 -7.89 18.46
N VAL A 260 15.34 -9.08 18.74
CA VAL A 260 15.78 -10.34 18.09
C VAL A 260 15.61 -10.24 16.58
N VAL A 261 14.44 -9.78 16.13
CA VAL A 261 14.17 -9.56 14.71
C VAL A 261 15.16 -8.58 14.09
N SER A 262 15.42 -7.45 14.75
CA SER A 262 16.32 -6.41 14.21
C SER A 262 17.79 -6.85 14.19
N ALA A 263 18.27 -7.55 15.22
CA ALA A 263 19.64 -8.05 15.31
C ALA A 263 19.94 -9.08 14.21
N ILE A 264 19.07 -10.10 14.06
CA ILE A 264 19.23 -11.14 13.05
C ILE A 264 19.09 -10.57 11.63
N PHE A 265 18.19 -9.61 11.39
CA PHE A 265 18.09 -8.91 10.11
C PHE A 265 19.37 -8.11 9.77
N LYS A 266 19.95 -7.36 10.72
CA LYS A 266 21.22 -6.64 10.52
C LYS A 266 22.33 -7.63 10.12
N ALA A 267 22.54 -8.65 10.95
CA ALA A 267 23.62 -9.62 10.78
C ALA A 267 23.52 -10.40 9.46
N ALA A 268 22.32 -10.85 9.07
CA ALA A 268 22.12 -11.54 7.79
C ALA A 268 22.42 -10.63 6.58
N VAL A 269 22.03 -9.36 6.64
CA VAL A 269 22.33 -8.38 5.58
C VAL A 269 23.82 -8.02 5.53
N GLU A 270 24.53 -8.04 6.65
CA GLU A 270 25.97 -7.81 6.70
C GLU A 270 26.78 -9.02 6.24
N GLN A 271 26.36 -10.24 6.58
CA GLN A 271 26.94 -11.47 6.05
C GLN A 271 26.78 -11.55 4.52
N GLN A 272 25.61 -11.22 3.98
CA GLN A 272 25.40 -11.13 2.53
C GLN A 272 26.31 -10.08 1.85
N LYS A 273 26.70 -9.00 2.54
CA LYS A 273 27.68 -8.04 2.01
C LYS A 273 29.09 -8.61 2.02
N LYS A 274 29.52 -9.25 3.11
CA LYS A 274 30.86 -9.88 3.23
C LYS A 274 31.06 -10.94 2.14
N ASN A 275 30.12 -11.88 2.01
CA ASN A 275 30.18 -12.97 1.01
C ASN A 275 30.21 -12.47 -0.45
N ARG A 276 29.81 -11.22 -0.73
CA ARG A 276 29.92 -10.60 -2.05
C ARG A 276 31.28 -9.96 -2.33
N VAL A 277 32.03 -9.59 -1.29
CA VAL A 277 33.36 -8.98 -1.42
C VAL A 277 34.42 -10.04 -1.64
N ASP A 278 34.35 -11.17 -0.91
CA ASP A 278 35.33 -12.25 -1.05
C ASP A 278 35.24 -12.99 -2.40
N ASN A 279 34.03 -13.12 -2.95
CA ASN A 279 33.77 -13.80 -4.23
C ASN A 279 34.13 -12.99 -5.49
N ASP A 280 34.43 -11.69 -5.39
CA ASP A 280 34.77 -10.84 -6.57
C ASP A 280 36.15 -11.20 -7.19
N SER A 281 36.79 -12.27 -6.70
CA SER A 281 38.06 -12.84 -7.14
C SER A 281 37.93 -13.96 -8.20
N ILE A 282 36.74 -14.55 -8.41
CA ILE A 282 36.52 -15.63 -9.39
C ILE A 282 35.24 -15.37 -10.21
N LEU A 283 35.43 -15.23 -11.54
CA LEU A 283 34.44 -15.25 -12.63
C LEU A 283 33.02 -14.70 -12.36
N LYS A 284 32.72 -13.55 -12.98
CA LYS A 284 31.42 -12.86 -12.91
C LYS A 284 30.32 -13.57 -13.72
N GLU A 285 29.61 -14.50 -13.09
CA GLU A 285 28.21 -14.76 -13.42
C GLU A 285 27.31 -13.78 -12.64
N GLU A 286 26.28 -13.20 -13.29
CA GLU A 286 25.31 -12.31 -12.63
C GLU A 286 24.33 -13.12 -11.76
N GLN A 287 24.79 -13.59 -10.60
CA GLN A 287 23.92 -14.25 -9.63
C GLN A 287 22.88 -13.26 -9.09
N GLU A 288 21.60 -13.52 -9.35
CA GLU A 288 20.49 -12.64 -8.95
C GLU A 288 20.47 -12.41 -7.43
N PRO A 289 20.04 -11.23 -6.94
CA PRO A 289 19.96 -10.97 -5.51
C PRO A 289 18.91 -11.88 -4.85
N MET A 290 19.38 -12.91 -4.13
CA MET A 290 18.54 -13.87 -3.41
C MET A 290 17.48 -13.15 -2.55
N GLU A 291 16.22 -13.33 -2.92
CA GLU A 291 15.09 -12.57 -2.39
C GLU A 291 14.64 -13.06 -1.00
N VAL A 292 15.19 -12.43 0.05
CA VAL A 292 15.00 -12.85 1.46
C VAL A 292 13.63 -12.45 2.02
N LEU A 293 12.66 -13.37 2.00
CA LEU A 293 11.40 -13.19 2.73
C LEU A 293 11.51 -13.59 4.20
N PHE A 294 12.12 -12.74 5.02
CA PHE A 294 12.02 -12.89 6.48
C PHE A 294 10.60 -12.54 6.98
N THR A 295 9.67 -13.47 6.86
CA THR A 295 8.37 -13.40 7.55
C THR A 295 8.50 -13.86 9.00
N ALA A 296 8.75 -12.89 9.89
CA ALA A 296 8.66 -13.07 11.34
C ALA A 296 7.48 -12.25 11.93
N PRO A 297 6.23 -12.76 11.94
CA PRO A 297 5.11 -12.07 12.56
C PRO A 297 5.28 -11.99 14.09
N THR A 298 5.52 -10.78 14.59
CA THR A 298 5.66 -10.52 16.04
C THR A 298 4.39 -9.93 16.63
N GLY A 299 3.94 -10.40 17.80
CA GLY A 299 2.80 -9.80 18.51
C GLY A 299 2.52 -10.44 19.87
N ASP A 300 1.33 -10.20 20.44
CA ASP A 300 0.89 -10.82 21.71
C ASP A 300 -0.53 -11.37 21.57
N ILE A 301 -0.67 -12.69 21.54
CA ILE A 301 -1.97 -13.38 21.39
C ILE A 301 -2.96 -13.10 22.52
N ARG A 302 -2.50 -12.58 23.67
CA ARG A 302 -3.37 -12.14 24.78
C ARG A 302 -4.05 -10.81 24.52
N GLN A 303 -3.47 -9.94 23.69
CA GLN A 303 -4.04 -8.61 23.43
C GLN A 303 -5.36 -8.70 22.65
N LEU A 304 -6.05 -7.57 22.56
CA LEU A 304 -7.26 -7.45 21.75
C LEU A 304 -6.98 -7.80 20.27
N PRO A 305 -7.90 -8.52 19.59
CA PRO A 305 -7.78 -8.78 18.16
C PRO A 305 -7.98 -7.49 17.34
N SER A 306 -7.82 -7.59 16.02
CA SER A 306 -8.11 -6.52 15.05
C SER A 306 -9.55 -6.01 15.19
N ILE A 307 -9.80 -4.73 14.85
CA ILE A 307 -11.18 -4.22 14.77
C ILE A 307 -11.94 -4.94 13.64
N GLU A 308 -11.29 -5.15 12.50
CA GLU A 308 -11.82 -5.92 11.36
C GLU A 308 -11.96 -7.43 11.66
N PRO A 309 -12.86 -8.13 10.93
CA PRO A 309 -13.05 -9.59 11.01
C PRO A 309 -11.78 -10.42 10.87
N GLY A 310 -11.81 -11.62 11.45
CA GLY A 310 -10.70 -12.58 11.44
C GLY A 310 -9.83 -12.47 12.70
N ASN A 311 -8.85 -13.38 12.81
CA ASN A 311 -8.03 -13.53 14.02
C ASN A 311 -6.60 -14.02 13.71
N VAL A 312 -6.07 -13.52 12.58
CA VAL A 312 -4.87 -14.02 11.86
C VAL A 312 -3.69 -14.38 12.77
N LEU A 313 -3.24 -13.50 13.66
CA LEU A 313 -2.07 -13.77 14.51
C LEU A 313 -2.27 -15.01 15.39
N ASN A 314 -3.43 -15.14 16.05
CA ASN A 314 -3.73 -16.27 16.92
C ASN A 314 -3.96 -17.56 16.12
N ASP A 315 -4.62 -17.45 14.96
CA ASP A 315 -4.99 -18.61 14.16
C ASP A 315 -3.75 -19.20 13.47
N LEU A 316 -2.85 -18.36 12.95
CA LEU A 316 -1.53 -18.78 12.50
C LEU A 316 -0.65 -19.29 13.65
N PHE A 317 -0.57 -18.58 14.78
CA PHE A 317 0.23 -19.01 15.93
C PHE A 317 -0.19 -20.39 16.45
N THR A 318 -1.50 -20.59 16.68
CA THR A 318 -2.02 -21.87 17.18
C THR A 318 -2.08 -22.98 16.12
N SER A 319 -1.68 -22.70 14.88
CA SER A 319 -1.50 -23.70 13.82
C SER A 319 -0.02 -24.02 13.65
N LEU A 320 0.84 -23.03 13.34
CA LEU A 320 2.28 -23.22 13.18
C LEU A 320 3.00 -23.72 14.46
N LYS A 321 2.37 -23.61 15.64
CA LYS A 321 2.88 -24.23 16.87
C LYS A 321 2.86 -25.77 16.85
N THR A 322 2.04 -26.43 16.01
CA THR A 322 2.05 -27.91 15.90
C THR A 322 3.25 -28.45 15.13
N VAL A 323 3.96 -27.59 14.38
CA VAL A 323 5.18 -27.91 13.63
C VAL A 323 6.40 -27.13 14.18
N ASN A 324 6.33 -26.69 15.44
CA ASN A 324 7.39 -25.92 16.13
C ASN A 324 7.85 -24.63 15.42
N TRP A 325 7.01 -24.01 14.58
CA TRP A 325 7.27 -22.74 13.89
C TRP A 325 6.61 -21.53 14.56
N ALA A 326 6.05 -21.70 15.75
CA ALA A 326 5.54 -20.60 16.56
C ALA A 326 5.91 -20.79 18.03
N MET A 327 6.55 -19.78 18.63
CA MET A 327 6.98 -19.80 20.02
C MET A 327 6.55 -18.54 20.77
N GLU A 328 6.54 -18.64 22.11
CA GLU A 328 6.22 -17.53 22.98
C GLU A 328 7.40 -17.20 23.89
N MET A 329 7.88 -15.96 23.78
CA MET A 329 8.87 -15.35 24.68
C MET A 329 8.19 -14.90 25.96
N ARG A 330 8.73 -15.32 27.10
CA ARG A 330 8.15 -15.16 28.44
C ARG A 330 8.88 -14.11 29.27
N THR A 331 10.20 -14.08 29.16
CA THR A 331 11.09 -13.17 29.90
C THR A 331 10.82 -11.72 29.50
N ASN A 332 10.57 -10.83 30.46
CA ASN A 332 10.45 -9.39 30.22
C ASN A 332 11.80 -8.72 30.55
N HIS A 333 12.36 -7.97 29.59
CA HIS A 333 13.71 -7.37 29.68
C HIS A 333 13.67 -5.86 29.93
N ARG A 334 12.50 -5.34 30.26
CA ARG A 334 12.25 -3.91 30.37
C ARG A 334 12.20 -3.49 31.83
N ALA A 335 12.68 -2.28 32.12
CA ALA A 335 12.44 -1.57 33.36
C ALA A 335 10.97 -1.09 33.46
N GLU A 336 10.02 -2.00 33.25
CA GLU A 336 8.63 -1.83 33.66
C GLU A 336 8.51 -2.09 35.16
N SER A 337 7.63 -1.38 35.86
CA SER A 337 7.41 -1.68 37.28
C SER A 337 6.94 -3.13 37.44
N LYS A 338 7.65 -3.90 38.27
CA LYS A 338 7.46 -5.35 38.44
C LYS A 338 5.99 -5.75 38.66
N ILE A 339 5.27 -4.97 39.47
CA ILE A 339 3.86 -5.18 39.79
C ILE A 339 2.91 -4.97 38.59
N ILE A 340 3.27 -4.13 37.61
CA ILE A 340 2.53 -4.01 36.33
C ILE A 340 2.64 -5.34 35.55
N VAL A 341 3.84 -5.91 35.48
CA VAL A 341 4.13 -7.16 34.76
C VAL A 341 3.47 -8.36 35.44
N GLU A 342 3.52 -8.41 36.78
CA GLU A 342 2.84 -9.44 37.59
C GLU A 342 1.32 -9.35 37.44
N ASN A 343 0.72 -8.16 37.59
CA ASN A 343 -0.72 -7.99 37.39
C ASN A 343 -1.16 -8.27 35.95
N ALA A 344 -0.39 -7.87 34.93
CA ALA A 344 -0.69 -8.23 33.55
C ALA A 344 -0.68 -9.76 33.35
N SER A 345 0.23 -10.48 34.00
CA SER A 345 0.26 -11.94 34.01
C SER A 345 -0.99 -12.51 34.68
N LEU A 346 -1.29 -12.06 35.90
CA LEU A 346 -2.44 -12.48 36.68
C LEU A 346 -3.77 -12.21 35.94
N ILE A 347 -3.94 -11.08 35.27
CA ILE A 347 -5.12 -10.77 34.44
C ILE A 347 -5.30 -11.78 33.29
N ALA A 348 -4.20 -12.17 32.63
CA ALA A 348 -4.26 -13.16 31.55
C ALA A 348 -4.57 -14.56 32.08
N ASP A 349 -3.96 -14.97 33.19
CA ASP A 349 -4.16 -16.28 33.80
C ASP A 349 -5.58 -16.42 34.36
N MET A 350 -6.06 -15.43 35.14
CA MET A 350 -7.44 -15.34 35.60
C MET A 350 -8.45 -15.32 34.45
N GLY A 351 -8.12 -14.63 33.35
CA GLY A 351 -8.94 -14.55 32.15
C GLY A 351 -8.99 -15.85 31.33
N ALA A 352 -7.95 -16.69 31.44
CA ALA A 352 -7.94 -18.03 30.85
C ALA A 352 -8.81 -19.02 31.63
N VAL A 353 -8.75 -18.99 32.97
CA VAL A 353 -9.57 -19.87 33.85
C VAL A 353 -10.95 -19.30 34.21
N LYS A 354 -11.23 -18.04 33.85
CA LYS A 354 -12.43 -17.26 34.22
C LYS A 354 -12.72 -17.24 35.72
N LYS A 355 -11.68 -17.09 36.54
CA LYS A 355 -11.78 -17.05 38.01
C LYS A 355 -11.10 -15.79 38.55
N PHE A 356 -11.88 -14.89 39.13
CA PHE A 356 -11.35 -13.66 39.71
C PHE A 356 -10.57 -13.92 41.01
N HIS A 357 -9.46 -13.22 41.13
CA HIS A 357 -8.65 -12.99 42.33
C HIS A 357 -8.29 -11.49 42.32
N HIS A 358 -7.94 -10.93 43.48
CA HIS A 358 -7.57 -9.51 43.55
C HIS A 358 -6.21 -9.26 42.88
N LEU A 359 -6.06 -8.08 42.27
CA LEU A 359 -4.76 -7.59 41.79
C LEU A 359 -3.95 -7.03 42.95
N ASN A 360 -2.63 -7.05 42.81
CA ASN A 360 -1.74 -6.40 43.75
C ASN A 360 -1.75 -4.89 43.45
N TYR A 361 -2.33 -4.08 44.32
CA TYR A 361 -2.29 -2.62 44.20
C TYR A 361 -1.31 -2.03 45.20
N ASP A 362 -0.45 -1.13 44.75
CA ASP A 362 0.48 -0.38 45.60
C ASP A 362 -0.26 0.60 46.53
N ALA A 363 -1.43 1.08 46.08
CA ALA A 363 -2.37 1.94 46.81
C ALA A 363 -3.79 1.84 46.20
N THR A 364 -4.82 1.99 47.04
CA THR A 364 -6.23 2.10 46.64
C THR A 364 -6.81 3.40 47.20
N VAL A 365 -7.50 4.19 46.36
CA VAL A 365 -8.12 5.47 46.75
C VAL A 365 -9.63 5.38 46.61
N GLU A 366 -10.38 5.53 47.70
CA GLU A 366 -11.85 5.59 47.69
C GLU A 366 -12.34 7.04 47.69
N LEU A 367 -13.22 7.37 46.74
CA LEU A 367 -13.87 8.69 46.69
C LEU A 367 -14.97 8.79 47.76
N GLY A 368 -15.00 9.90 48.49
CA GLY A 368 -15.92 10.16 49.61
C GLY A 368 -15.28 10.06 51.00
N LYS A 369 -14.07 9.48 51.10
CA LYS A 369 -13.18 9.65 52.26
C LYS A 369 -12.17 10.78 51.95
N THR A 370 -11.32 11.13 52.91
CA THR A 370 -10.21 12.09 52.69
C THR A 370 -9.31 11.60 51.57
N PHE A 371 -9.36 12.29 50.43
CA PHE A 371 -8.63 11.94 49.21
C PHE A 371 -7.12 12.22 49.36
N GLN A 372 -6.42 11.29 49.99
CA GLN A 372 -4.96 11.29 50.05
C GLN A 372 -4.42 10.68 48.75
N LEU A 373 -3.61 11.45 48.02
CA LEU A 373 -2.97 10.96 46.80
C LEU A 373 -1.81 10.00 47.12
N PRO A 374 -1.57 8.98 46.28
CA PRO A 374 -0.47 8.04 46.48
C PRO A 374 0.90 8.71 46.31
N SER A 375 1.91 8.22 47.03
CA SER A 375 3.29 8.71 46.92
C SER A 375 3.91 8.44 45.54
N PRO A 376 4.94 9.19 45.10
CA PRO A 376 5.52 9.05 43.75
C PRO A 376 6.04 7.65 43.41
N GLU A 377 6.52 6.89 44.40
CA GLU A 377 6.96 5.49 44.28
C GLU A 377 5.86 4.53 43.78
N LYS A 378 4.59 4.88 43.99
CA LYS A 378 3.44 4.00 43.71
C LYS A 378 3.21 3.88 42.21
N SER A 379 3.09 2.64 41.73
CA SER A 379 3.14 2.30 40.31
C SER A 379 1.89 1.60 39.77
N PHE A 380 1.15 0.85 40.60
CA PHE A 380 -0.13 0.23 40.23
C PHE A 380 -1.22 0.60 41.24
N ILE A 381 -2.16 1.46 40.83
CA ILE A 381 -3.03 2.21 41.75
C ILE A 381 -4.51 1.98 41.39
N GLU A 382 -5.34 1.60 42.36
CA GLU A 382 -6.79 1.51 42.19
C GLU A 382 -7.48 2.81 42.61
N ILE A 383 -8.49 3.23 41.86
CA ILE A 383 -9.35 4.37 42.18
C ILE A 383 -10.78 3.89 42.12
N LEU A 384 -11.40 3.83 43.30
CA LEU A 384 -12.65 3.16 43.51
C LEU A 384 -13.80 4.17 43.45
N LEU A 385 -14.59 4.09 42.38
CA LEU A 385 -15.85 4.84 42.24
C LEU A 385 -16.91 4.25 43.17
N SER A 386 -17.85 5.08 43.63
CA SER A 386 -18.95 4.60 44.47
C SER A 386 -19.94 3.72 43.69
N GLU A 387 -20.76 2.96 44.40
CA GLU A 387 -21.81 2.11 43.80
C GLU A 387 -23.11 2.87 43.52
N ASN A 388 -23.25 4.12 44.00
CA ASN A 388 -24.43 4.94 43.76
C ASN A 388 -24.40 5.51 42.33
N GLU A 389 -25.54 5.59 41.66
CA GLU A 389 -25.66 5.96 40.22
C GLU A 389 -25.50 7.46 39.93
N SER A 390 -24.61 8.13 40.66
CA SER A 390 -24.12 9.48 40.38
C SER A 390 -23.32 9.48 39.07
N VAL A 391 -23.85 10.19 38.05
CA VAL A 391 -23.14 10.43 36.78
C VAL A 391 -21.85 11.24 37.00
N ASP A 392 -21.82 12.03 38.07
CA ASP A 392 -20.69 12.88 38.45
C ASP A 392 -19.50 12.13 39.04
N ASP A 393 -19.63 10.87 39.49
CA ASP A 393 -18.54 10.17 40.19
C ASP A 393 -17.28 9.99 39.34
N LEU A 394 -17.43 9.60 38.06
CA LEU A 394 -16.31 9.51 37.12
C LEU A 394 -15.70 10.90 36.85
N GLN A 395 -16.56 11.90 36.63
CA GLN A 395 -16.13 13.29 36.42
C GLN A 395 -15.34 13.82 37.63
N ASN A 396 -15.80 13.55 38.85
CA ASN A 396 -15.16 14.00 40.08
C ASN A 396 -13.86 13.24 40.34
N SER A 397 -13.80 11.93 40.08
CA SER A 397 -12.56 11.14 40.18
C SER A 397 -11.43 11.74 39.33
N ILE A 398 -11.75 12.18 38.11
CA ILE A 398 -10.78 12.73 37.16
C ILE A 398 -10.43 14.18 37.49
N LYS A 399 -11.39 15.00 37.95
CA LYS A 399 -11.08 16.33 38.53
C LYS A 399 -10.14 16.22 39.73
N CYS A 400 -10.34 15.26 40.63
CA CYS A 400 -9.47 15.02 41.79
C CYS A 400 -8.07 14.51 41.40
N LEU A 401 -7.96 13.71 40.34
CA LEU A 401 -6.67 13.28 39.78
C LEU A 401 -5.88 14.38 39.08
N LEU A 402 -6.57 15.24 38.32
CA LEU A 402 -5.93 16.32 37.58
C LEU A 402 -5.55 17.47 38.53
N ASN A 403 -6.46 17.88 39.42
CA ASN A 403 -6.21 19.02 40.31
C ASN A 403 -5.39 18.66 41.57
N GLY A 404 -5.26 17.37 41.89
CA GLY A 404 -4.30 16.90 42.90
C GLY A 404 -2.94 16.58 42.27
N PRO A 405 -1.84 16.55 43.04
CA PRO A 405 -0.50 16.21 42.55
C PRO A 405 -0.35 14.70 42.26
N ALA A 406 -1.15 14.15 41.34
CA ALA A 406 -1.14 12.73 41.00
C ALA A 406 0.16 12.38 40.24
N PRO A 407 1.01 11.48 40.79
CA PRO A 407 2.32 11.18 40.22
C PRO A 407 2.30 10.87 38.71
N GLY A 408 2.89 11.76 37.91
CA GLY A 408 3.01 11.59 36.46
C GLY A 408 1.72 11.78 35.67
N LEU A 409 0.72 12.51 36.20
CA LEU A 409 -0.34 13.13 35.39
C LEU A 409 -0.05 14.60 35.06
N ASN A 410 0.76 15.29 35.87
CA ASN A 410 1.31 16.62 35.55
C ASN A 410 2.14 16.67 34.25
N ASP A 411 2.49 15.51 33.69
CA ASP A 411 3.14 15.33 32.39
C ASP A 411 2.14 14.65 31.44
N ASP A 412 1.52 15.45 30.59
CA ASP A 412 0.58 15.02 29.57
C ASP A 412 1.26 14.45 28.31
N VAL A 413 2.55 14.73 28.11
CA VAL A 413 3.37 14.16 27.03
C VAL A 413 3.65 12.68 27.32
N SER A 414 3.98 12.32 28.56
CA SER A 414 4.27 10.93 28.95
C SER A 414 3.09 10.18 29.59
N SER A 415 1.95 10.81 29.81
CA SER A 415 0.70 10.15 30.24
C SER A 415 -0.34 9.94 29.13
N GLN A 416 -1.35 9.10 29.38
CA GLN A 416 -2.53 8.94 28.53
C GLN A 416 -3.74 8.38 29.30
N PHE A 417 -4.92 8.98 29.10
CA PHE A 417 -6.18 8.37 29.51
C PHE A 417 -6.69 7.39 28.44
N ILE A 418 -7.18 6.24 28.88
CA ILE A 418 -7.76 5.18 28.05
C ILE A 418 -9.12 4.79 28.65
N ALA A 419 -10.15 4.70 27.81
CA ALA A 419 -11.47 4.20 28.21
C ALA A 419 -12.02 3.16 27.22
N PHE A 420 -13.20 2.59 27.50
CA PHE A 420 -13.85 1.66 26.59
C PHE A 420 -14.84 2.39 25.67
N LYS A 421 -15.72 3.23 26.23
CA LYS A 421 -16.74 3.97 25.46
C LYS A 421 -16.16 5.22 24.80
N ARG A 422 -16.76 5.62 23.68
CA ARG A 422 -16.48 6.93 23.05
C ARG A 422 -16.92 8.10 23.95
N ASP A 423 -18.04 7.95 24.66
CA ASP A 423 -18.61 9.01 25.50
C ASP A 423 -17.79 9.26 26.76
N GLU A 424 -17.22 8.19 27.34
CA GLU A 424 -16.17 8.29 28.37
C GLU A 424 -14.98 9.08 27.82
N CYS A 425 -14.46 8.74 26.63
CA CYS A 425 -13.38 9.50 26.02
C CYS A 425 -13.77 10.96 25.79
N ALA A 426 -15.00 11.27 25.39
CA ALA A 426 -15.47 12.64 25.17
C ALA A 426 -15.51 13.45 26.48
N LEU A 427 -16.06 12.88 27.56
CA LEU A 427 -16.06 13.49 28.89
C LEU A 427 -14.63 13.75 29.39
N ILE A 428 -13.73 12.77 29.25
CA ILE A 428 -12.35 12.90 29.74
C ILE A 428 -11.59 13.93 28.89
N ASN A 429 -11.77 13.95 27.56
CA ASN A 429 -11.18 14.99 26.70
C ASN A 429 -11.66 16.39 27.12
N GLU A 430 -12.95 16.56 27.44
CA GLU A 430 -13.52 17.83 27.91
C GLU A 430 -12.97 18.26 29.29
N LEU A 431 -12.70 17.32 30.19
CA LEU A 431 -12.09 17.61 31.50
C LEU A 431 -10.59 17.92 31.40
N CYS A 432 -9.85 17.17 30.59
CA CYS A 432 -8.43 17.41 30.36
C CYS A 432 -8.18 18.72 29.61
N CYS A 433 -8.97 19.04 28.58
CA CYS A 433 -8.89 20.30 27.85
C CYS A 433 -9.12 21.52 28.77
N LYS A 434 -10.03 21.41 29.75
CA LYS A 434 -10.23 22.43 30.79
C LYS A 434 -9.07 22.57 31.77
N HIS A 435 -8.33 21.49 32.02
CA HIS A 435 -7.25 21.47 33.00
C HIS A 435 -5.89 21.88 32.39
N TYR A 436 -5.52 21.28 31.25
CA TYR A 436 -4.24 21.55 30.57
C TYR A 436 -4.32 22.76 29.62
N SER A 437 -5.37 22.87 28.80
CA SER A 437 -5.55 23.95 27.81
C SER A 437 -6.34 25.16 28.33
N ASN A 438 -6.96 25.07 29.50
CA ASN A 438 -7.88 26.08 30.07
C ASN A 438 -9.11 26.44 29.18
N HIS A 439 -9.56 25.55 28.30
CA HIS A 439 -10.76 25.78 27.48
C HIS A 439 -11.64 24.51 27.30
N THR A 440 -12.74 24.65 26.57
CA THR A 440 -13.67 23.55 26.23
C THR A 440 -13.30 22.93 24.88
N THR A 441 -13.51 21.63 24.69
CA THR A 441 -13.29 20.92 23.40
C THR A 441 -14.27 21.33 22.31
N LYS A 442 -15.37 22.02 22.69
CA LYS A 442 -16.38 22.57 21.79
C LYS A 442 -16.74 24.00 22.15
N THR A 443 -17.06 24.79 21.14
CA THR A 443 -17.70 26.11 21.27
C THR A 443 -19.17 25.99 21.70
N HIS A 444 -19.78 27.10 22.12
CA HIS A 444 -21.23 27.20 22.35
C HIS A 444 -22.09 26.82 21.13
N GLN A 445 -21.53 26.85 19.91
CA GLN A 445 -22.20 26.40 18.68
C GLN A 445 -22.01 24.89 18.39
N ASN A 446 -21.62 24.08 19.39
CA ASN A 446 -21.32 22.64 19.27
C ASN A 446 -20.15 22.27 18.31
N LYS A 447 -19.56 23.27 17.62
CA LYS A 447 -18.37 23.12 16.75
C LYS A 447 -17.13 22.84 17.58
N ILE A 448 -16.27 21.93 17.11
CA ILE A 448 -15.01 21.54 17.77
C ILE A 448 -14.10 22.77 17.91
N ASN A 449 -13.51 22.94 19.10
CA ASN A 449 -12.64 24.03 19.49
C ASN A 449 -11.26 23.47 19.87
N PHE A 450 -10.31 23.60 18.94
CA PHE A 450 -8.88 23.39 19.21
C PHE A 450 -8.24 24.72 19.62
N GLN A 451 -7.23 24.73 20.48
CA GLN A 451 -6.35 25.89 20.71
C GLN A 451 -4.89 25.44 20.97
N SER A 452 -3.98 26.40 21.17
CA SER A 452 -2.61 26.09 21.58
C SER A 452 -2.59 25.44 22.98
N GLY A 453 -1.80 24.37 23.13
CA GLY A 453 -1.81 23.47 24.28
C GLY A 453 -2.52 22.13 24.02
N ASP A 454 -3.42 22.05 23.04
CA ASP A 454 -4.24 20.85 22.85
C ASP A 454 -3.46 19.63 22.36
N LYS A 455 -3.61 18.52 23.10
CA LYS A 455 -3.25 17.16 22.69
C LYS A 455 -4.29 16.61 21.70
N VAL A 456 -3.86 16.31 20.48
CA VAL A 456 -4.72 15.93 19.34
C VAL A 456 -4.20 14.69 18.60
N CYS A 457 -5.05 14.08 17.78
CA CYS A 457 -4.68 13.01 16.85
C CYS A 457 -5.47 13.08 15.54
N CYS A 458 -4.94 12.43 14.51
CA CYS A 458 -5.62 12.23 13.23
C CYS A 458 -6.45 10.92 13.27
N THR A 459 -7.71 10.92 12.84
CA THR A 459 -8.50 9.66 12.71
C THR A 459 -8.36 9.01 11.33
N ARG A 460 -7.68 9.68 10.39
CA ARG A 460 -7.45 9.20 9.02
C ARG A 460 -6.01 9.45 8.59
N ASN A 461 -5.47 8.56 7.75
CA ASN A 461 -4.22 8.78 7.02
C ASN A 461 -4.41 9.96 6.04
N GLY A 462 -3.56 10.98 6.13
CA GLY A 462 -3.64 12.17 5.28
C GLY A 462 -2.27 12.67 4.80
N TYR A 463 -2.25 13.48 3.74
CA TYR A 463 -1.04 14.04 3.14
C TYR A 463 -1.12 15.57 3.10
N VAL A 464 -0.39 16.22 4.00
CA VAL A 464 -0.42 17.66 4.24
C VAL A 464 0.85 18.35 3.71
N THR A 465 0.78 19.65 3.47
CA THR A 465 1.95 20.50 3.25
C THR A 465 2.30 21.22 4.55
N ASP A 466 3.57 21.55 4.74
CA ASP A 466 4.05 22.30 5.90
C ASP A 466 4.23 23.78 5.54
N LYS A 467 3.65 24.70 6.32
CA LYS A 467 3.66 26.13 6.07
C LYS A 467 5.07 26.69 6.05
N ASP A 468 5.97 26.17 6.89
CA ASP A 468 7.36 26.63 6.92
C ASP A 468 8.11 26.20 5.65
N GLU A 469 7.77 25.04 5.07
CA GLU A 469 8.25 24.65 3.73
C GLU A 469 7.55 25.42 2.60
N GLU A 470 6.29 25.84 2.77
CA GLU A 470 5.61 26.73 1.80
C GLU A 470 6.16 28.16 1.84
N ASP A 471 6.53 28.68 3.02
CA ASP A 471 7.04 30.04 3.22
C ASP A 471 8.55 30.11 2.88
N GLU A 472 9.35 29.09 3.16
CA GLU A 472 10.69 28.96 2.55
C GLU A 472 10.61 28.84 1.02
N ALA A 473 9.63 28.08 0.49
CA ALA A 473 9.36 27.99 -0.94
C ALA A 473 8.74 29.27 -1.52
N LYS A 474 8.36 30.26 -0.69
CA LYS A 474 8.02 31.63 -1.12
C LYS A 474 9.28 32.51 -1.12
N GLY A 475 10.08 32.49 -0.05
CA GLY A 475 11.28 33.32 0.07
C GLY A 475 12.44 32.94 -0.87
N LYS A 476 12.67 31.65 -1.14
CA LYS A 476 13.79 31.20 -2.01
C LYS A 476 13.54 31.43 -3.51
N LYS A 477 12.31 31.77 -3.89
CA LYS A 477 11.89 32.03 -5.29
C LYS A 477 12.53 33.27 -5.90
N ASP A 478 12.85 34.26 -5.07
CA ASP A 478 13.36 35.55 -5.53
C ASP A 478 14.83 35.49 -5.97
N GLU A 479 15.54 34.38 -5.69
CA GLU A 479 16.93 34.15 -6.15
C GLU A 479 17.13 32.91 -7.03
N MET A 480 16.54 31.74 -6.71
CA MET A 480 16.67 30.53 -7.54
C MET A 480 15.42 29.65 -7.59
N GLY A 481 14.98 29.29 -8.80
CA GLY A 481 13.65 28.76 -9.05
C GLY A 481 13.31 27.35 -8.51
N GLU A 482 12.04 27.21 -8.15
CA GLU A 482 11.21 26.00 -8.08
C GLU A 482 11.67 24.86 -7.15
N SER A 483 11.57 25.11 -5.85
CA SER A 483 11.65 24.06 -4.81
C SER A 483 10.41 23.16 -4.79
N LYS A 484 10.62 21.84 -4.82
CA LYS A 484 9.57 20.82 -4.85
C LYS A 484 9.05 20.51 -3.44
N ILE A 485 8.05 21.27 -2.98
CA ILE A 485 7.49 21.19 -1.62
C ILE A 485 7.04 19.76 -1.28
N LYS A 486 7.46 19.24 -0.11
CA LYS A 486 7.36 17.82 0.21
C LYS A 486 6.13 17.53 1.06
N LYS A 487 5.10 16.94 0.46
CA LYS A 487 3.93 16.49 1.23
C LYS A 487 4.34 15.50 2.34
N LYS A 488 3.97 15.82 3.58
CA LYS A 488 4.23 15.02 4.78
C LYS A 488 3.00 14.16 5.08
N GLN A 489 3.22 12.89 5.40
CA GLN A 489 2.15 11.97 5.77
C GLN A 489 1.85 12.10 7.27
N LEU A 490 0.57 12.23 7.62
CA LEU A 490 0.07 12.07 8.99
C LEU A 490 -0.67 10.74 9.07
N CYS A 491 -0.39 9.95 10.11
CA CYS A 491 -0.92 8.60 10.24
C CYS A 491 -2.14 8.55 11.17
N ASN A 492 -3.09 7.66 10.88
CA ASN A 492 -4.23 7.40 11.77
C ASN A 492 -3.75 6.97 13.17
N GLY A 493 -4.13 7.73 14.19
CA GLY A 493 -3.77 7.50 15.57
C GLY A 493 -2.42 8.08 16.01
N GLU A 494 -1.72 8.81 15.14
CA GLU A 494 -0.53 9.60 15.47
C GLU A 494 -0.92 10.76 16.42
N ILE A 495 -0.15 10.97 17.49
CA ILE A 495 -0.40 12.01 18.50
C ILE A 495 0.44 13.25 18.20
N PHE A 496 -0.18 14.42 18.32
CA PHE A 496 0.48 15.72 18.26
C PHE A 496 -0.02 16.64 19.39
N PHE A 497 0.76 17.66 19.71
CA PHE A 497 0.37 18.80 20.51
C PHE A 497 0.29 20.04 19.61
N ILE A 498 -0.75 20.85 19.77
CA ILE A 498 -0.85 22.15 19.09
C ILE A 498 0.05 23.13 19.85
N THR A 499 1.23 23.41 19.30
CA THR A 499 2.23 24.32 19.90
C THR A 499 2.02 25.79 19.52
N GLN A 500 1.26 26.06 18.45
CA GLN A 500 0.81 27.39 18.03
C GLN A 500 -0.54 27.28 17.32
N ASP A 501 -1.37 28.30 17.47
CA ASP A 501 -2.62 28.50 16.71
C ASP A 501 -2.64 29.95 16.23
N VAL A 502 -2.48 30.15 14.91
CA VAL A 502 -2.24 31.47 14.31
C VAL A 502 -3.26 31.73 13.21
N THR A 503 -4.04 32.79 13.37
CA THR A 503 -4.89 33.30 12.30
C THR A 503 -4.19 34.47 11.59
N THR A 504 -3.96 34.34 10.29
CA THR A 504 -3.38 35.38 9.44
C THR A 504 -4.45 36.04 8.57
N GLU A 505 -4.31 37.34 8.33
CA GLU A 505 -5.16 38.10 7.41
C GLU A 505 -4.35 38.45 6.15
N ASP A 506 -4.79 37.97 4.99
CA ASP A 506 -4.11 38.22 3.71
C ASP A 506 -4.34 39.67 3.26
N ILE A 507 -3.38 40.57 3.52
CA ILE A 507 -3.48 42.04 3.32
C ILE A 507 -3.82 42.47 1.87
N GLY A 508 -3.67 41.58 0.88
CA GLY A 508 -3.89 41.88 -0.54
C GLY A 508 -5.26 41.48 -1.14
N LEU A 509 -6.14 40.76 -0.44
CA LEU A 509 -7.40 40.25 -0.99
C LEU A 509 -8.55 40.35 0.02
N LYS A 510 -9.79 40.52 -0.46
CA LYS A 510 -11.01 40.75 0.36
C LYS A 510 -11.16 39.74 1.52
N HIS A 511 -10.71 40.14 2.72
CA HIS A 511 -10.97 39.53 4.04
C HIS A 511 -11.06 37.99 4.10
N SER A 512 -10.11 37.28 3.51
CA SER A 512 -9.93 35.85 3.79
C SER A 512 -9.01 35.69 5.00
N LYS A 513 -9.57 35.30 6.16
CA LYS A 513 -8.78 34.95 7.34
C LYS A 513 -8.44 33.46 7.31
N ARG A 514 -7.16 33.12 7.33
CA ARG A 514 -6.68 31.72 7.34
C ARG A 514 -6.17 31.35 8.71
N ARG A 515 -6.47 30.13 9.16
CA ARG A 515 -6.06 29.61 10.47
C ARG A 515 -5.08 28.44 10.30
N TYR A 516 -3.92 28.53 10.93
CA TYR A 516 -2.86 27.53 10.91
C TYR A 516 -2.63 26.98 12.32
N LEU A 517 -2.43 25.67 12.42
CA LEU A 517 -2.11 24.96 13.66
C LEU A 517 -0.71 24.33 13.52
N THR A 518 0.17 24.55 14.50
CA THR A 518 1.51 23.95 14.53
C THR A 518 1.53 22.70 15.39
N LEU A 519 1.43 21.54 14.74
CA LEU A 519 1.43 20.20 15.32
C LEU A 519 2.86 19.73 15.60
N ASP A 520 3.16 19.35 16.85
CA ASP A 520 4.44 18.76 17.26
C ASP A 520 4.20 17.39 17.92
N ASN A 521 4.90 16.33 17.49
CA ASN A 521 4.76 15.00 18.10
C ASN A 521 5.70 14.77 19.30
N MET A 522 6.50 15.76 19.69
CA MET A 522 7.52 15.68 20.75
C MET A 522 8.61 14.62 20.49
N GLN A 523 8.76 14.19 19.24
CA GLN A 523 9.74 13.20 18.74
C GLN A 523 10.44 13.69 17.46
N GLY A 524 10.53 15.02 17.27
CA GLY A 524 11.22 15.65 16.14
C GLY A 524 10.39 15.84 14.86
N LYS A 525 9.10 15.51 14.86
CA LYS A 525 8.17 15.81 13.74
C LYS A 525 7.26 16.98 14.14
N LYS A 526 7.72 18.19 13.83
CA LYS A 526 6.95 19.43 13.91
C LYS A 526 6.47 19.87 12.53
N LEU A 527 5.26 20.44 12.46
CA LEU A 527 4.50 20.71 11.24
C LEU A 527 3.58 21.92 11.44
N THR A 528 3.58 22.92 10.57
CA THR A 528 2.59 24.02 10.59
C THR A 528 1.59 23.81 9.45
N VAL A 529 0.29 23.63 9.72
CA VAL A 529 -0.69 23.22 8.69
C VAL A 529 -2.00 24.00 8.80
N GLU A 530 -2.63 24.32 7.67
CA GLU A 530 -3.94 24.99 7.65
C GLU A 530 -5.04 24.11 8.28
N TYR A 531 -5.83 24.69 9.18
CA TYR A 531 -6.91 24.02 9.92
C TYR A 531 -7.92 23.32 9.00
N GLN A 532 -8.32 23.95 7.89
CA GLN A 532 -9.30 23.34 6.96
C GLN A 532 -8.74 22.08 6.30
N VAL A 533 -7.44 22.06 5.97
CA VAL A 533 -6.74 20.90 5.40
C VAL A 533 -6.62 19.78 6.43
N LEU A 534 -6.26 20.09 7.68
CA LEU A 534 -6.23 19.10 8.77
C LEU A 534 -7.59 18.44 8.99
N MET A 535 -8.68 19.21 8.92
CA MET A 535 -10.04 18.66 9.09
C MET A 535 -10.51 17.84 7.89
N ARG A 536 -10.20 18.26 6.65
CA ARG A 536 -10.62 17.56 5.42
C ARG A 536 -9.82 16.28 5.17
N GLU A 537 -8.49 16.35 5.26
CA GLU A 537 -7.60 15.23 4.94
C GLU A 537 -7.49 14.22 6.10
N CYS A 538 -7.34 14.72 7.33
CA CYS A 538 -6.89 13.93 8.48
C CYS A 538 -7.95 13.71 9.57
N LYS A 539 -9.10 14.41 9.49
CA LYS A 539 -10.20 14.41 10.48
C LYS A 539 -9.69 14.58 11.94
N LEU A 540 -8.95 15.65 12.21
CA LEU A 540 -8.35 15.93 13.52
C LEU A 540 -9.37 15.85 14.70
N ARG A 541 -8.94 15.35 15.86
CA ARG A 541 -9.70 15.23 17.12
C ARG A 541 -8.81 15.43 18.34
N HIS A 542 -9.37 15.85 19.48
CA HIS A 542 -8.70 15.80 20.79
C HIS A 542 -8.34 14.37 21.19
N ALA A 543 -7.22 14.22 21.89
CA ALA A 543 -6.59 12.93 22.18
C ALA A 543 -6.08 12.77 23.62
N TRP A 544 -6.49 13.64 24.54
CA TRP A 544 -6.26 13.49 25.99
C TRP A 544 -6.72 12.12 26.49
N ALA A 545 -7.88 11.68 26.01
CA ALA A 545 -8.41 10.34 26.18
C ALA A 545 -8.68 9.66 24.84
N ARG A 546 -8.40 8.35 24.77
CA ARG A 546 -8.61 7.52 23.57
C ARG A 546 -9.26 6.18 23.94
N THR A 547 -9.99 5.58 23.01
CA THR A 547 -10.53 4.23 23.24
C THR A 547 -9.39 3.21 23.21
N ILE A 548 -9.49 2.17 24.05
CA ILE A 548 -8.49 1.09 24.13
C ILE A 548 -8.14 0.48 22.76
N HIS A 549 -9.10 0.40 21.84
CA HIS A 549 -8.87 -0.05 20.46
C HIS A 549 -7.97 0.89 19.66
N THR A 550 -8.27 2.20 19.67
CA THR A 550 -7.46 3.18 18.90
C THR A 550 -6.05 3.36 19.48
N PHE A 551 -5.83 2.99 20.74
CA PHE A 551 -4.52 3.04 21.40
C PHE A 551 -3.71 1.72 21.29
N GLN A 552 -4.22 0.70 20.57
CA GLN A 552 -3.46 -0.52 20.31
C GLN A 552 -2.12 -0.20 19.60
N GLY A 553 -1.02 -0.80 20.08
CA GLY A 553 0.34 -0.57 19.57
C GLY A 553 1.06 0.67 20.13
N SER A 554 0.37 1.59 20.79
CA SER A 554 1.00 2.73 21.51
C SER A 554 1.35 2.37 22.96
N GLU A 555 2.23 3.13 23.60
CA GLU A 555 2.63 2.96 25.02
C GLU A 555 3.07 4.31 25.63
N LYS A 556 2.99 4.46 26.96
CA LYS A 556 3.30 5.70 27.71
C LYS A 556 3.84 5.41 29.11
N LYS A 557 4.49 6.38 29.77
CA LYS A 557 5.00 6.21 31.15
C LYS A 557 3.85 6.00 32.13
N THR A 558 2.84 6.87 32.07
CA THR A 558 1.64 6.79 32.92
C THR A 558 0.41 6.45 32.08
N ILE A 559 -0.38 5.46 32.50
CA ILE A 559 -1.71 5.17 31.93
C ILE A 559 -2.78 5.38 33.00
N VAL A 560 -3.91 5.96 32.60
CA VAL A 560 -5.15 5.95 33.39
C VAL A 560 -6.20 5.17 32.60
N TYR A 561 -6.64 4.03 33.11
CA TYR A 561 -7.64 3.19 32.47
C TYR A 561 -9.00 3.27 33.19
N VAL A 562 -10.07 3.56 32.45
CA VAL A 562 -11.44 3.59 32.96
C VAL A 562 -12.14 2.27 32.68
N LEU A 563 -12.70 1.66 33.74
CA LEU A 563 -13.28 0.33 33.76
C LEU A 563 -14.70 0.36 34.35
N ASP A 564 -15.69 0.16 33.49
CA ASP A 564 -17.12 0.24 33.84
C ASP A 564 -17.86 -1.07 33.52
N TYR A 565 -19.14 -1.13 33.86
CA TYR A 565 -19.99 -2.33 33.83
C TYR A 565 -20.39 -2.86 32.44
N VAL A 566 -19.58 -2.62 31.39
CA VAL A 566 -19.94 -2.81 29.98
C VAL A 566 -19.98 -4.29 29.55
N LYS A 567 -21.02 -4.70 28.81
CA LYS A 567 -21.28 -6.08 28.37
C LYS A 567 -20.17 -6.73 27.51
N HIS A 568 -19.39 -5.91 26.80
CA HIS A 568 -18.36 -6.36 25.85
C HIS A 568 -16.92 -6.03 26.31
N GLN A 569 -16.76 -5.40 27.49
CA GLN A 569 -15.46 -5.18 28.11
C GLN A 569 -15.05 -6.45 28.87
N THR A 570 -13.84 -6.95 28.59
CA THR A 570 -13.35 -8.27 29.04
C THR A 570 -11.91 -8.19 29.51
N TRP A 571 -11.38 -9.26 30.10
CA TRP A 571 -9.98 -9.33 30.58
C TRP A 571 -8.97 -8.90 29.51
N LYS A 572 -9.20 -9.21 28.22
CA LYS A 572 -8.33 -8.77 27.13
C LYS A 572 -8.23 -7.25 27.03
N HIS A 573 -9.28 -6.52 27.34
CA HIS A 573 -9.28 -5.06 27.35
C HIS A 573 -8.48 -4.52 28.54
N VAL A 574 -8.67 -5.10 29.74
CA VAL A 574 -7.90 -4.73 30.95
C VAL A 574 -6.41 -5.05 30.75
N TYR A 575 -6.09 -6.24 30.28
CA TYR A 575 -4.73 -6.67 29.92
C TYR A 575 -4.08 -5.70 28.92
N THR A 576 -4.78 -5.44 27.80
CA THR A 576 -4.27 -4.55 26.73
C THR A 576 -4.17 -3.08 27.18
N ALA A 577 -4.79 -2.68 28.30
CA ALA A 577 -4.63 -1.37 28.92
C ALA A 577 -3.48 -1.33 29.93
N VAL A 578 -3.35 -2.36 30.79
CA VAL A 578 -2.26 -2.47 31.76
C VAL A 578 -0.91 -2.57 31.05
N THR A 579 -0.78 -3.38 30.00
CA THR A 579 0.47 -3.50 29.20
C THR A 579 0.73 -2.30 28.28
N ARG A 580 0.26 -1.10 28.64
CA ARG A 580 0.52 0.18 27.95
C ARG A 580 1.25 1.18 28.84
N GLY A 581 1.18 0.97 30.16
CA GLY A 581 1.91 1.76 31.16
C GLY A 581 3.29 1.18 31.36
N GLN A 582 4.30 1.98 31.09
CA GLN A 582 5.70 1.60 31.24
C GLN A 582 6.16 1.75 32.69
N SER A 583 5.69 2.79 33.39
CA SER A 583 6.15 3.12 34.75
C SER A 583 5.00 3.17 35.77
N ARG A 584 3.79 3.59 35.35
CA ARG A 584 2.63 3.71 36.24
C ARG A 584 1.31 3.40 35.53
N VAL A 585 0.40 2.74 36.23
CA VAL A 585 -0.98 2.48 35.80
C VAL A 585 -1.95 2.82 36.93
N TYR A 586 -2.91 3.70 36.63
CA TYR A 586 -4.11 3.93 37.43
C TYR A 586 -5.28 3.16 36.82
N VAL A 587 -6.05 2.47 37.67
CA VAL A 587 -7.29 1.78 37.28
C VAL A 587 -8.46 2.48 37.98
N ILE A 588 -9.21 3.30 37.25
CA ILE A 588 -10.47 3.88 37.72
C ILE A 588 -11.57 2.85 37.48
N ALA A 589 -12.13 2.29 38.53
CA ALA A 589 -13.12 1.23 38.45
C ALA A 589 -14.28 1.42 39.43
N LYS A 590 -15.48 1.02 39.02
CA LYS A 590 -16.56 0.70 39.98
C LYS A 590 -16.24 -0.64 40.66
N ARG A 591 -16.57 -0.75 41.95
CA ARG A 591 -16.53 -2.03 42.68
C ARG A 591 -17.21 -3.12 41.86
N GLY A 592 -16.54 -4.26 41.66
CA GLY A 592 -17.02 -5.40 40.89
C GLY A 592 -16.87 -5.35 39.36
N ALA A 593 -16.59 -4.18 38.75
CA ALA A 593 -16.43 -4.06 37.30
C ALA A 593 -15.26 -4.91 36.75
N LEU A 594 -14.12 -4.92 37.47
CA LEU A 594 -12.98 -5.77 37.14
C LEU A 594 -13.33 -7.27 37.18
N LYS A 595 -14.02 -7.73 38.24
CA LYS A 595 -14.48 -9.12 38.35
C LYS A 595 -15.35 -9.51 37.16
N LYS A 596 -16.32 -8.67 36.77
CA LYS A 596 -17.18 -8.89 35.60
C LYS A 596 -16.39 -8.96 34.29
N ALA A 597 -15.35 -8.13 34.12
CA ALA A 597 -14.48 -8.18 32.95
C ALA A 597 -13.61 -9.46 32.91
N ILE A 598 -13.13 -9.94 34.07
CA ILE A 598 -12.33 -11.17 34.19
C ILE A 598 -13.17 -12.43 33.92
N GLU A 599 -14.32 -12.56 34.57
CA GLU A 599 -15.18 -13.75 34.49
C GLU A 599 -16.09 -13.74 33.24
N GLY A 600 -16.19 -12.57 32.58
CA GLY A 600 -17.06 -12.33 31.42
C GLY A 600 -16.73 -13.19 30.18
N PRO A 601 -17.74 -13.49 29.34
CA PRO A 601 -17.56 -14.31 28.16
C PRO A 601 -16.75 -13.58 27.07
N VAL A 602 -15.52 -14.02 26.83
CA VAL A 602 -14.76 -13.63 25.64
C VAL A 602 -15.39 -14.29 24.41
N ILE A 603 -15.83 -13.45 23.47
CA ILE A 603 -16.31 -13.90 22.15
C ILE A 603 -15.11 -14.45 21.38
N ARG A 604 -15.11 -15.77 21.14
CA ARG A 604 -14.15 -16.41 20.23
C ARG A 604 -14.58 -16.10 18.80
N ARG A 605 -13.65 -15.61 17.98
CA ARG A 605 -13.89 -15.39 16.56
C ARG A 605 -13.95 -16.72 15.82
N ASN A 606 -14.81 -16.77 14.81
CA ASN A 606 -15.05 -17.94 13.97
C ASN A 606 -14.37 -17.68 12.63
N THR A 607 -13.40 -18.51 12.29
CA THR A 607 -12.51 -18.38 11.12
C THR A 607 -12.27 -19.77 10.51
N HIS A 608 -12.18 -19.82 9.18
CA HIS A 608 -11.71 -20.97 8.41
C HIS A 608 -10.19 -21.03 8.33
N LEU A 609 -9.49 -19.89 8.45
CA LEU A 609 -8.02 -19.78 8.35
C LEU A 609 -7.26 -20.84 9.14
N LYS A 610 -7.70 -21.16 10.37
CA LYS A 610 -7.08 -22.21 11.18
C LYS A 610 -7.24 -23.60 10.54
N GLY A 611 -8.39 -23.90 9.95
CA GLY A 611 -8.61 -25.12 9.17
C GLY A 611 -7.65 -25.14 7.99
N HIS A 612 -7.78 -24.19 7.07
CA HIS A 612 -6.98 -24.12 5.84
C HIS A 612 -5.46 -24.22 6.06
N VAL A 613 -4.93 -23.67 7.16
CA VAL A 613 -3.51 -23.78 7.50
C VAL A 613 -3.14 -25.14 8.11
N MET A 614 -4.02 -25.79 8.89
CA MET A 614 -3.80 -27.17 9.34
C MET A 614 -3.90 -28.16 8.17
N ASP A 615 -4.89 -28.00 7.30
CA ASP A 615 -5.09 -28.80 6.10
C ASP A 615 -3.86 -28.69 5.18
N MET A 616 -3.36 -27.47 4.97
CA MET A 616 -2.11 -27.19 4.25
C MET A 616 -0.87 -27.87 4.89
N LEU A 617 -0.73 -27.87 6.22
CA LEU A 617 0.40 -28.55 6.88
C LEU A 617 0.31 -30.08 6.71
N HIS A 618 -0.91 -30.63 6.75
CA HIS A 618 -1.19 -32.05 6.53
C HIS A 618 -0.90 -32.47 5.08
N ASP A 619 -1.36 -31.71 4.08
CA ASP A 619 -1.05 -31.89 2.65
C ASP A 619 0.46 -31.97 2.39
N LEU A 620 1.25 -31.17 3.11
CA LEU A 620 2.71 -31.09 2.99
C LEU A 620 3.43 -32.17 3.81
N GLY A 621 2.71 -33.14 4.38
CA GLY A 621 3.26 -34.22 5.21
C GLY A 621 3.87 -33.78 6.53
N ARG A 622 3.72 -32.51 6.93
CA ARG A 622 4.41 -31.92 8.09
C ARG A 622 3.73 -32.30 9.40
N THR A 623 3.95 -33.53 9.82
CA THR A 623 3.57 -34.03 11.15
C THR A 623 4.71 -33.91 12.17
N ASN A 624 4.43 -34.19 13.44
CA ASN A 624 5.24 -33.80 14.60
C ASN A 624 6.58 -34.58 14.77
N THR A 625 6.94 -35.46 13.82
CA THR A 625 8.12 -36.33 13.86
C THR A 625 9.31 -35.82 13.03
N ASP A 626 9.06 -35.03 11.98
CA ASP A 626 10.00 -34.93 10.84
C ASP A 626 10.91 -33.69 10.89
N ILE A 627 11.18 -33.17 12.09
CA ILE A 627 12.00 -31.95 12.32
C ILE A 627 13.12 -32.23 13.35
N PHE A 628 13.67 -33.44 13.36
CA PHE A 628 14.75 -33.84 14.27
C PHE A 628 15.93 -34.59 13.62
N PHE A 629 16.06 -34.58 12.28
CA PHE A 629 17.19 -35.18 11.56
C PHE A 629 17.69 -34.32 10.38
N GLN A 630 18.59 -33.37 10.65
CA GLN A 630 19.54 -32.86 9.63
C GLN A 630 20.76 -32.08 10.17
N SER A 631 21.15 -32.30 11.43
CA SER A 631 22.28 -31.63 12.10
C SER A 631 23.56 -32.47 12.21
N SER A 632 23.58 -33.68 11.62
CA SER A 632 24.58 -34.72 11.90
C SER A 632 25.24 -35.33 10.65
N GLN A 633 25.54 -34.52 9.62
CA GLN A 633 26.32 -34.99 8.46
C GLN A 633 27.08 -33.89 7.67
N PHE A 634 27.98 -33.15 8.32
CA PHE A 634 29.04 -32.37 7.65
C PHE A 634 30.32 -32.35 8.48
N GLU A 635 31.30 -33.20 8.12
CA GLU A 635 32.65 -33.13 8.67
C GLU A 635 33.42 -31.97 8.05
N PHE A 636 33.78 -30.97 8.86
CA PHE A 636 34.67 -29.89 8.42
C PHE A 636 36.13 -30.38 8.40
N ASN A 637 36.67 -30.60 7.21
CA ASN A 637 38.11 -30.83 7.00
C ASN A 637 38.91 -29.55 7.27
N ILE A 638 39.32 -29.33 8.52
CA ILE A 638 40.19 -28.22 8.91
C ILE A 638 41.66 -28.60 8.62
N PRO A 639 42.41 -27.79 7.83
CA PRO A 639 43.81 -28.08 7.55
C PRO A 639 44.70 -27.87 8.79
N LYS A 640 45.49 -28.89 9.13
CA LYS A 640 46.37 -28.90 10.32
C LYS A 640 47.42 -27.79 10.28
N ARG A 641 47.63 -27.11 11.41
CA ARG A 641 48.85 -26.34 11.74
C ARG A 641 49.27 -26.62 13.18
N GLY A 642 50.59 -26.65 13.41
CA GLY A 642 51.22 -26.36 14.71
C GLY A 642 50.91 -27.32 15.86
N SER A 643 51.72 -28.36 16.02
CA SER A 643 51.81 -29.14 17.26
C SER A 643 52.48 -28.37 18.40
N CYS A 644 51.99 -28.55 19.62
CA CYS A 644 52.80 -28.68 20.84
C CYS A 644 52.02 -29.52 21.87
N GLU A 645 52.69 -29.99 22.93
CA GLU A 645 52.34 -31.24 23.61
C GLU A 645 51.83 -31.08 25.06
N SER A 646 51.40 -32.21 25.65
CA SER A 646 51.20 -32.51 27.08
C SER A 646 49.96 -31.94 27.79
N ALA A 647 49.32 -32.65 28.75
CA ALA A 647 49.32 -34.10 29.05
C ALA A 647 48.16 -34.47 30.02
N HIS A 648 47.92 -35.79 30.17
CA HIS A 648 47.24 -36.50 31.27
C HIS A 648 45.71 -36.38 31.48
N GLU A 649 45.05 -37.50 31.14
CA GLU A 649 43.88 -38.12 31.80
C GLU A 649 44.19 -38.52 33.29
N PRO A 650 43.29 -39.11 34.14
CA PRO A 650 42.02 -39.82 33.80
C PRO A 650 40.85 -39.81 34.84
N ALA A 651 39.80 -40.58 34.48
CA ALA A 651 38.91 -41.39 35.36
C ALA A 651 37.83 -40.69 36.25
N SER A 652 36.68 -41.31 36.58
CA SER A 652 35.95 -42.50 36.03
C SER A 652 34.59 -42.75 36.73
N CYS A 653 33.61 -43.37 36.03
CA CYS A 653 32.57 -44.30 36.54
C CYS A 653 31.51 -43.82 37.58
N SER A 654 30.32 -44.43 37.74
CA SER A 654 29.52 -45.33 36.85
C SER A 654 28.07 -45.52 37.39
N ASP A 655 27.20 -46.16 36.58
CA ASP A 655 25.91 -46.82 36.95
C ASP A 655 24.71 -45.91 37.36
N SER A 656 23.43 -46.32 37.29
CA SER A 656 22.83 -47.66 37.06
C SER A 656 21.48 -47.68 36.29
N GLN A 657 21.24 -48.79 35.57
CA GLN A 657 19.98 -49.47 35.16
C GLN A 657 18.57 -48.87 35.45
N ALA A 658 17.64 -48.95 34.47
CA ALA A 658 16.45 -49.86 34.49
C ALA A 658 15.47 -49.67 33.28
N CYS A 659 14.75 -50.74 32.89
CA CYS A 659 13.56 -50.77 31.99
C CYS A 659 12.45 -51.63 32.65
N PRO A 660 11.15 -51.53 32.24
CA PRO A 660 10.56 -52.31 31.11
C PRO A 660 9.72 -51.44 30.14
N GLU A 661 9.51 -51.78 28.85
CA GLU A 661 8.55 -52.76 28.25
C GLU A 661 7.04 -52.54 28.55
N MET A 662 6.07 -52.82 27.66
CA MET A 662 6.10 -53.40 26.29
C MET A 662 5.12 -52.61 25.36
N ILE A 663 4.41 -53.03 24.30
CA ILE A 663 3.96 -54.31 23.68
C ILE A 663 4.07 -54.18 22.13
N SER A 664 4.21 -55.30 21.40
CA SER A 664 4.37 -55.37 19.92
C SER A 664 3.13 -55.89 19.16
N LYS A 665 3.02 -55.60 17.85
CA LYS A 665 2.57 -56.59 16.84
C LYS A 665 2.96 -56.27 15.38
N ASN A 666 3.45 -57.30 14.68
CA ASN A 666 3.85 -57.30 13.27
C ASN A 666 2.83 -58.02 12.36
N ALA A 667 2.77 -57.64 11.08
CA ALA A 667 2.57 -58.52 9.92
C ALA A 667 2.75 -57.73 8.59
N TYR A 668 2.93 -58.32 7.39
CA TYR A 668 3.82 -59.38 6.85
C TYR A 668 3.49 -59.50 5.33
N LEU A 669 4.32 -60.16 4.50
CA LEU A 669 4.06 -60.55 3.06
C LEU A 669 4.13 -59.42 2.00
N ARG A 670 4.46 -59.65 0.70
CA ARG A 670 5.41 -60.59 0.03
C ARG A 670 5.61 -60.22 -1.48
N ASN A 671 6.84 -60.34 -1.98
CA ASN A 671 7.38 -60.72 -3.32
C ASN A 671 6.64 -60.48 -4.67
N MET A 672 7.47 -60.52 -5.76
CA MET A 672 7.18 -60.80 -7.20
C MET A 672 7.05 -59.58 -8.16
N THR A 673 7.56 -59.55 -9.42
CA THR A 673 8.56 -60.39 -10.15
C THR A 673 9.12 -59.69 -11.41
N ASN A 674 10.43 -59.90 -11.69
CA ASN A 674 11.13 -60.07 -13.00
C ASN A 674 10.72 -59.38 -14.33
N ALA A 675 11.74 -58.71 -14.90
CA ALA A 675 12.34 -58.89 -16.25
C ALA A 675 11.75 -58.24 -17.53
N GLY A 676 12.66 -57.73 -18.38
CA GLY A 676 12.43 -57.25 -19.75
C GLY A 676 13.63 -56.49 -20.34
N ASN A 677 14.50 -57.16 -21.10
CA ASN A 677 15.64 -56.55 -21.83
C ASN A 677 15.19 -55.89 -23.15
N TRP A 678 16.02 -55.02 -23.75
CA TRP A 678 16.77 -55.31 -25.00
C TRP A 678 17.73 -54.15 -25.36
N LEU A 679 18.75 -54.45 -26.18
CA LEU A 679 19.90 -53.60 -26.54
C LEU A 679 20.04 -53.53 -28.07
N GLY A 680 20.68 -52.47 -28.62
CA GLY A 680 21.01 -52.41 -30.05
C GLY A 680 21.61 -51.08 -30.54
N ASP A 681 22.94 -51.04 -30.73
CA ASP A 681 23.66 -50.01 -31.50
C ASP A 681 23.51 -50.21 -33.02
N PHE A 682 23.84 -49.19 -33.84
CA PHE A 682 24.83 -49.29 -34.95
C PHE A 682 25.15 -47.89 -35.55
N SER A 683 26.05 -47.84 -36.56
CA SER A 683 26.97 -46.71 -36.74
C SER A 683 27.20 -46.14 -38.17
N SER A 684 27.52 -44.84 -38.22
CA SER A 684 28.52 -44.19 -39.12
C SER A 684 28.20 -43.86 -40.60
N SER A 685 28.68 -42.69 -41.06
CA SER A 685 29.68 -42.48 -42.16
C SER A 685 29.56 -41.09 -42.85
N LYS A 686 30.30 -40.83 -43.95
CA LYS A 686 30.72 -39.46 -44.37
C LYS A 686 30.52 -39.10 -45.87
N SER A 687 30.16 -37.83 -46.10
CA SER A 687 30.67 -36.88 -47.14
C SER A 687 30.59 -37.18 -48.66
N LYS A 688 30.15 -36.19 -49.47
CA LYS A 688 31.01 -35.39 -50.41
C LYS A 688 30.21 -34.35 -51.22
N SER A 689 30.91 -33.43 -51.89
CA SER A 689 30.42 -32.40 -52.85
C SER A 689 30.80 -32.77 -54.31
N PRO A 690 30.41 -32.03 -55.39
CA PRO A 690 31.11 -30.78 -55.78
C PRO A 690 30.35 -29.74 -56.68
N CYS A 691 30.93 -28.52 -56.86
CA CYS A 691 31.14 -27.71 -58.11
C CYS A 691 30.06 -27.57 -59.24
N LYS A 692 29.96 -26.50 -60.08
CA LYS A 692 30.75 -25.25 -60.33
C LYS A 692 30.03 -24.30 -61.36
N ARG A 693 30.37 -22.99 -61.31
CA ARG A 693 30.54 -22.00 -62.44
C ARG A 693 29.32 -21.49 -63.26
N GLU A 694 29.37 -20.30 -63.89
CA GLU A 694 30.29 -19.11 -63.80
C GLU A 694 29.38 -17.84 -63.62
N SER A 695 29.52 -16.58 -64.09
CA SER A 695 30.48 -15.76 -64.89
C SER A 695 30.47 -14.29 -64.34
N VAL A 696 31.55 -13.51 -64.41
CA VAL A 696 31.91 -12.48 -65.44
C VAL A 696 30.75 -11.56 -65.90
N GLY A 697 30.83 -10.23 -65.80
CA GLY A 697 31.83 -9.37 -65.12
C GLY A 697 31.71 -7.85 -65.45
N ASP A 698 32.21 -6.99 -64.54
CA ASP A 698 32.55 -5.54 -64.68
C ASP A 698 31.42 -4.54 -65.07
N ASN A 699 31.44 -3.24 -64.74
CA ASN A 699 32.36 -2.43 -63.92
C ASN A 699 31.62 -1.17 -63.35
N CYS A 700 31.71 -0.86 -62.04
CA CYS A 700 31.52 0.52 -61.53
C CYS A 700 31.97 0.65 -60.06
N THR A 701 32.80 1.65 -59.74
CA THR A 701 33.37 1.86 -58.39
C THR A 701 32.57 2.86 -57.55
N LEU A 702 31.98 2.40 -56.44
CA LEU A 702 31.62 3.26 -55.30
C LEU A 702 32.21 2.68 -54.02
N THR A 703 32.87 3.54 -53.23
CA THR A 703 33.68 3.12 -52.08
C THR A 703 32.82 2.78 -50.86
N SER A 704 32.97 1.55 -50.36
CA SER A 704 32.23 1.05 -49.19
C SER A 704 32.75 1.67 -47.88
N LYS A 705 32.25 2.86 -47.53
CA LYS A 705 32.36 3.36 -46.15
C LYS A 705 31.57 2.43 -45.22
N LYS A 706 32.26 1.77 -44.29
CA LYS A 706 31.63 1.12 -43.13
C LYS A 706 30.83 2.17 -42.35
N MET A 707 29.51 2.08 -42.33
CA MET A 707 28.73 2.75 -41.30
C MET A 707 29.03 2.08 -39.96
N LYS A 708 29.52 2.86 -38.99
CA LYS A 708 29.61 2.41 -37.59
C LYS A 708 28.19 2.25 -37.07
N VAL A 709 27.84 1.06 -36.60
CA VAL A 709 26.70 0.86 -35.71
C VAL A 709 27.22 1.15 -34.30
N ASP A 710 27.34 2.44 -33.96
CA ASP A 710 27.77 2.86 -32.63
C ASP A 710 26.61 2.63 -31.65
N THR A 711 26.70 1.57 -30.84
CA THR A 711 25.74 1.25 -29.77
C THR A 711 25.97 2.18 -28.56
N PRO A 712 24.99 3.02 -28.15
CA PRO A 712 25.16 3.94 -27.04
C PRO A 712 24.98 3.25 -25.68
N LEU A 713 25.89 2.33 -25.33
CA LEU A 713 26.11 1.91 -23.94
C LEU A 713 27.06 2.90 -23.26
N GLY A 714 26.55 4.10 -22.98
CA GLY A 714 27.32 5.18 -22.38
C GLY A 714 26.42 6.33 -21.93
N SER A 715 26.91 7.12 -20.97
CA SER A 715 26.16 8.20 -20.34
C SER A 715 25.84 9.36 -21.28
N SER A 716 24.59 9.46 -21.73
CA SER A 716 23.99 10.72 -22.19
C SER A 716 23.04 11.28 -21.11
N GLN A 717 23.23 12.57 -20.79
CA GLN A 717 22.19 13.39 -20.16
C GLN A 717 21.31 13.98 -21.29
N LEU A 718 20.43 14.94 -20.98
CA LEU A 718 19.62 15.65 -21.97
C LEU A 718 20.46 16.65 -22.80
N GLN A 719 21.42 16.12 -23.57
CA GLN A 719 22.24 16.84 -24.54
C GLN A 719 22.39 16.01 -25.83
N CYS A 720 21.46 16.26 -26.76
CA CYS A 720 21.67 16.01 -28.20
C CYS A 720 21.36 17.31 -28.98
N LEU A 721 21.90 18.41 -28.45
CA LEU A 721 21.98 19.75 -29.03
C LEU A 721 23.35 20.31 -28.57
N SER A 722 23.99 21.11 -29.41
CA SER A 722 25.35 21.62 -29.21
C SER A 722 25.44 22.73 -28.15
N PRO A 723 26.65 23.10 -27.68
CA PRO A 723 26.83 24.25 -26.79
C PRO A 723 26.39 25.61 -27.35
N ASN A 724 26.13 25.70 -28.66
CA ASN A 724 25.66 26.91 -29.34
C ASN A 724 24.14 26.91 -29.60
N ASP A 725 23.43 25.84 -29.22
CA ASP A 725 22.04 25.63 -29.60
C ASP A 725 21.12 26.31 -28.58
N THR A 726 20.21 27.18 -29.05
CA THR A 726 19.26 27.85 -28.16
C THR A 726 18.03 26.97 -27.90
N PRO A 727 17.36 27.07 -26.74
CA PRO A 727 16.15 26.29 -26.46
C PRO A 727 15.02 26.50 -27.47
N ARG A 728 15.01 27.67 -28.13
CA ARG A 728 14.12 28.05 -29.24
C ARG A 728 14.27 27.16 -30.48
N GLN A 729 15.39 26.43 -30.64
CA GLN A 729 15.62 25.46 -31.74
C GLN A 729 14.83 24.16 -31.60
N LEU A 730 14.27 23.85 -30.41
CA LEU A 730 13.29 22.74 -30.26
C LEU A 730 11.96 23.01 -31.01
N PHE A 731 11.82 24.24 -31.50
CA PHE A 731 10.73 24.79 -32.29
C PHE A 731 11.31 25.37 -33.59
N PRO A 732 11.71 24.51 -34.56
CA PRO A 732 12.08 24.98 -35.89
C PRO A 732 10.95 25.85 -36.47
N GLU A 733 11.29 26.75 -37.38
CA GLU A 733 10.28 27.56 -38.07
C GLU A 733 9.27 26.68 -38.79
N ALA A 734 8.06 27.20 -39.00
CA ALA A 734 6.98 26.53 -39.71
C ALA A 734 7.24 26.49 -41.22
N SER A 735 8.35 25.85 -41.62
CA SER A 735 8.50 25.31 -42.98
C SER A 735 7.26 24.50 -43.30
N GLN A 736 6.65 24.73 -44.47
CA GLN A 736 5.47 24.01 -44.94
C GLN A 736 5.83 22.58 -45.37
N SER A 737 6.32 21.80 -44.41
CA SER A 737 6.37 20.35 -44.52
C SER A 737 4.95 19.82 -44.38
N HIS A 738 4.20 19.92 -45.46
CA HIS A 738 3.25 18.88 -45.84
C HIS A 738 4.05 17.59 -46.01
N GLN A 739 4.42 16.96 -44.89
CA GLN A 739 4.66 15.52 -44.88
C GLN A 739 3.28 14.92 -45.07
N ASP A 740 3.06 14.34 -46.25
CA ASP A 740 1.83 13.62 -46.54
C ASP A 740 1.63 12.56 -45.45
N HIS A 741 0.61 12.76 -44.61
CA HIS A 741 0.28 11.80 -43.56
C HIS A 741 -0.29 10.56 -44.22
N CYS A 742 0.61 9.64 -44.56
CA CYS A 742 0.29 8.32 -45.05
C CYS A 742 -0.47 7.54 -43.98
N ILE A 743 -1.79 7.73 -43.94
CA ILE A 743 -2.74 6.93 -43.16
C ILE A 743 -2.34 5.47 -43.31
N VAL A 744 -2.13 4.79 -42.18
CA VAL A 744 -1.67 3.40 -42.21
C VAL A 744 -2.78 2.56 -42.80
N LYS A 745 -2.63 2.15 -44.07
CA LYS A 745 -3.67 1.37 -44.76
C LYS A 745 -3.65 -0.06 -44.22
N PRO A 746 -4.79 -0.60 -43.76
CA PRO A 746 -4.89 -2.00 -43.37
C PRO A 746 -4.61 -2.88 -44.60
N TYR A 747 -3.99 -4.03 -44.36
CA TYR A 747 -3.65 -5.01 -45.39
C TYR A 747 -4.45 -6.30 -45.22
N ILE A 748 -4.21 -7.31 -46.05
CA ILE A 748 -4.84 -8.64 -45.87
C ILE A 748 -4.13 -9.34 -44.71
N PHE A 749 -4.79 -9.43 -43.56
CA PHE A 749 -4.24 -10.06 -42.36
C PHE A 749 -3.96 -11.55 -42.60
N SER A 750 -2.70 -11.95 -42.51
CA SER A 750 -2.24 -13.28 -42.93
C SER A 750 -1.96 -14.22 -41.76
N SER A 751 -1.79 -15.51 -42.08
CA SER A 751 -1.25 -16.49 -41.14
C SER A 751 0.13 -16.11 -40.60
N THR A 752 0.93 -15.33 -41.35
CA THR A 752 2.27 -14.87 -40.90
C THR A 752 2.20 -13.71 -39.90
N ASP A 753 1.11 -12.94 -39.91
CA ASP A 753 0.85 -11.88 -38.92
C ASP A 753 0.35 -12.48 -37.61
N LEU A 754 -0.58 -13.44 -37.69
CA LEU A 754 -0.95 -14.29 -36.56
C LEU A 754 0.27 -15.02 -35.97
N GLU A 755 1.18 -15.51 -36.81
CA GLU A 755 2.41 -16.13 -36.34
C GLU A 755 3.31 -15.13 -35.59
N TRP A 756 3.48 -13.91 -36.12
CA TRP A 756 4.23 -12.82 -35.46
C TRP A 756 3.61 -12.45 -34.10
N VAL A 757 2.28 -12.24 -34.04
CA VAL A 757 1.54 -11.95 -32.80
C VAL A 757 1.66 -13.11 -31.80
N SER A 758 1.62 -14.37 -32.26
CA SER A 758 1.79 -15.54 -31.39
C SER A 758 3.21 -15.71 -30.84
N LYS A 759 4.24 -15.26 -31.60
CA LYS A 759 5.66 -15.30 -31.22
C LYS A 759 6.05 -14.23 -30.19
N VAL A 760 5.24 -13.18 -29.98
CA VAL A 760 5.50 -12.13 -28.97
C VAL A 760 5.80 -12.71 -27.59
N ARG A 761 6.94 -12.34 -27.01
CA ARG A 761 7.34 -12.62 -25.62
C ARG A 761 7.85 -11.31 -25.00
N VAL A 762 7.45 -11.02 -23.76
CA VAL A 762 7.86 -9.81 -23.04
C VAL A 762 8.51 -10.19 -21.72
N ASN A 763 9.76 -9.78 -21.51
CA ASN A 763 10.43 -9.94 -20.22
C ASN A 763 9.98 -8.83 -19.26
N THR A 764 9.09 -9.19 -18.32
CA THR A 764 8.51 -8.28 -17.32
C THR A 764 9.58 -7.54 -16.49
N GLN A 765 10.62 -8.22 -16.02
CA GLN A 765 11.65 -7.60 -15.18
C GLN A 765 12.51 -6.61 -15.98
N ALA A 766 12.83 -6.92 -17.24
CA ALA A 766 13.54 -6.00 -18.13
C ALA A 766 12.71 -4.73 -18.44
N VAL A 767 11.40 -4.87 -18.59
CA VAL A 767 10.47 -3.73 -18.73
C VAL A 767 10.42 -2.88 -17.46
N LEU A 768 10.28 -3.49 -16.28
CA LEU A 768 10.25 -2.79 -14.99
C LEU A 768 11.57 -2.06 -14.69
N LYS A 769 12.72 -2.73 -14.90
CA LYS A 769 14.07 -2.15 -14.77
C LYS A 769 14.25 -0.96 -15.70
N ARG A 770 13.80 -1.05 -16.95
CA ARG A 770 13.87 0.05 -17.92
C ARG A 770 12.98 1.24 -17.56
N ALA A 771 11.75 0.99 -17.11
CA ALA A 771 10.85 2.05 -16.65
C ALA A 771 11.45 2.81 -15.46
N GLN A 772 11.98 2.10 -14.46
CA GLN A 772 12.67 2.71 -13.31
C GLN A 772 13.90 3.54 -13.74
N GLN A 773 14.71 3.04 -14.68
CA GLN A 773 15.84 3.79 -15.24
C GLN A 773 15.39 5.13 -15.87
N ILE A 774 14.34 5.11 -16.69
CA ILE A 774 13.80 6.31 -17.35
C ILE A 774 13.23 7.29 -16.31
N GLN A 775 12.47 6.80 -15.33
CA GLN A 775 11.97 7.61 -14.21
C GLN A 775 13.08 8.21 -13.33
N SER A 776 14.27 7.59 -13.29
CA SER A 776 15.43 8.07 -12.51
C SER A 776 16.29 9.12 -13.25
N ARG A 777 16.02 9.40 -14.53
CA ARG A 777 16.79 10.38 -15.30
C ARG A 777 16.63 11.78 -14.72
N LYS A 778 17.76 12.50 -14.61
CA LYS A 778 17.74 13.94 -14.32
C LYS A 778 17.15 14.67 -15.53
N VAL A 779 16.01 15.31 -15.32
CA VAL A 779 15.40 16.21 -16.29
C VAL A 779 16.23 17.49 -16.43
N ALA A 780 16.15 18.14 -17.59
CA ALA A 780 16.80 19.41 -17.85
C ALA A 780 16.32 20.51 -16.88
N LYS A 781 17.10 21.59 -16.73
CA LYS A 781 16.87 22.67 -15.78
C LYS A 781 16.73 24.03 -16.48
N LYS A 782 16.13 25.00 -15.78
CA LYS A 782 15.99 26.40 -16.23
C LYS A 782 15.37 26.50 -17.64
N GLU A 783 15.94 27.30 -18.53
CA GLU A 783 15.54 27.51 -19.93
C GLU A 783 15.22 26.22 -20.70
N TRP A 784 15.99 25.15 -20.51
CA TRP A 784 15.77 23.85 -21.15
C TRP A 784 14.58 23.10 -20.57
N GLN A 785 14.29 23.27 -19.28
CA GLN A 785 13.08 22.76 -18.65
C GLN A 785 11.86 23.51 -19.21
N ALA A 786 11.92 24.84 -19.30
CA ALA A 786 10.85 25.66 -19.86
C ALA A 786 10.56 25.30 -21.33
N ALA A 787 11.57 25.15 -22.18
CA ALA A 787 11.40 24.77 -23.58
C ALA A 787 10.87 23.34 -23.76
N TRP A 788 11.29 22.38 -22.91
CA TRP A 788 10.71 21.03 -22.92
C TRP A 788 9.27 20.99 -22.37
N LEU A 789 8.90 21.92 -21.48
CA LEU A 789 7.53 22.10 -21.01
C LEU A 789 6.63 22.70 -22.08
N LEU A 790 7.10 23.72 -22.80
CA LEU A 790 6.44 24.22 -24.01
C LEU A 790 6.31 23.11 -25.08
N LYS A 791 7.30 22.21 -25.19
CA LYS A 791 7.23 21.08 -26.12
C LYS A 791 6.14 20.09 -25.69
N ALA A 792 6.00 19.83 -24.39
CA ALA A 792 4.89 19.06 -23.85
C ALA A 792 3.52 19.70 -24.16
N VAL A 793 3.38 21.03 -24.07
CA VAL A 793 2.15 21.76 -24.47
C VAL A 793 1.78 21.45 -25.93
N THR A 794 2.73 21.52 -26.87
CA THR A 794 2.49 21.18 -28.29
C THR A 794 2.14 19.71 -28.54
N CYS A 795 2.22 18.85 -27.51
CA CYS A 795 1.78 17.45 -27.55
C CYS A 795 0.50 17.19 -26.75
N ILE A 796 -0.09 18.15 -26.02
CA ILE A 796 -1.33 17.91 -25.25
C ILE A 796 -2.55 17.78 -26.17
N ASP A 797 -3.28 16.67 -26.06
CA ASP A 797 -4.66 16.59 -26.51
C ASP A 797 -5.55 17.13 -25.38
N LEU A 798 -5.97 18.40 -25.48
CA LEU A 798 -6.62 19.10 -24.40
C LEU A 798 -8.07 18.62 -24.28
N THR A 799 -8.36 17.89 -23.21
CA THR A 799 -9.50 16.99 -23.14
C THR A 799 -10.54 17.45 -22.12
N THR A 800 -11.81 17.61 -22.54
CA THR A 800 -12.97 17.53 -21.62
C THR A 800 -13.83 16.33 -21.98
N LEU A 801 -14.15 15.53 -20.97
CA LEU A 801 -14.93 14.29 -21.05
C LEU A 801 -15.70 14.12 -19.75
N SER A 802 -16.50 15.13 -19.41
CA SER A 802 -17.35 15.18 -18.22
C SER A 802 -18.83 15.00 -18.57
N GLY A 803 -19.63 14.56 -17.61
CA GLY A 803 -21.08 14.38 -17.82
C GLY A 803 -21.85 15.71 -17.94
N ASP A 804 -21.25 16.79 -17.44
CA ASP A 804 -21.75 18.17 -17.42
C ASP A 804 -21.08 19.06 -18.50
N ASP A 805 -20.49 18.47 -19.54
CA ASP A 805 -19.93 19.24 -20.65
C ASP A 805 -21.02 20.01 -21.42
N THR A 806 -20.90 21.33 -21.42
CA THR A 806 -21.78 22.27 -22.12
C THR A 806 -21.03 22.95 -23.29
N PRO A 807 -21.74 23.49 -24.29
CA PRO A 807 -21.13 24.29 -25.36
C PRO A 807 -20.22 25.41 -24.81
N SER A 808 -20.63 26.07 -23.72
CA SER A 808 -19.85 27.11 -23.04
C SER A 808 -18.55 26.62 -22.41
N ASN A 809 -18.51 25.37 -21.92
CA ASN A 809 -17.28 24.75 -21.40
C ASN A 809 -16.35 24.34 -22.55
N VAL A 810 -16.92 23.72 -23.59
CA VAL A 810 -16.19 23.32 -24.81
C VAL A 810 -15.59 24.53 -25.52
N HIS A 811 -16.31 25.66 -25.56
CA HIS A 811 -15.80 26.91 -26.11
C HIS A 811 -14.57 27.42 -25.35
N ARG A 812 -14.59 27.46 -24.01
CA ARG A 812 -13.42 27.87 -23.22
C ARG A 812 -12.25 26.91 -23.40
N LEU A 813 -12.51 25.60 -23.49
CA LEU A 813 -11.50 24.59 -23.81
C LEU A 813 -10.84 24.87 -25.16
N CYS A 814 -11.62 25.22 -26.19
CA CYS A 814 -11.12 25.59 -27.52
C CYS A 814 -10.25 26.85 -27.47
N MET A 815 -10.70 27.91 -26.78
CA MET A 815 -9.90 29.14 -26.62
C MET A 815 -8.60 28.87 -25.84
N LYS A 816 -8.64 28.00 -24.82
CA LYS A 816 -7.46 27.58 -24.06
C LYS A 816 -6.54 26.62 -24.83
N ALA A 817 -7.06 25.90 -25.82
CA ALA A 817 -6.26 25.10 -26.75
C ALA A 817 -5.49 25.96 -27.77
N ILE A 818 -6.11 27.06 -28.23
CA ILE A 818 -5.49 28.07 -29.09
C ILE A 818 -4.40 28.85 -28.33
N GLN A 819 -4.70 29.29 -27.10
CA GLN A 819 -3.76 30.03 -26.25
C GLN A 819 -3.47 29.29 -24.93
N PRO A 820 -2.70 28.18 -24.98
CA PRO A 820 -2.42 27.34 -23.82
C PRO A 820 -1.58 28.02 -22.75
N VAL A 821 -0.69 28.92 -23.15
CA VAL A 821 0.16 29.72 -22.27
C VAL A 821 -0.09 31.19 -22.58
N ARG A 822 -0.27 32.02 -21.54
CA ARG A 822 -0.42 33.47 -21.70
C ARG A 822 0.71 34.09 -22.56
N TYR A 823 0.33 35.07 -23.40
CA TYR A 823 1.23 35.70 -24.36
C TYR A 823 2.41 36.42 -23.72
N ASP A 824 2.20 37.11 -22.59
CA ASP A 824 3.25 37.84 -21.87
C ASP A 824 4.35 36.91 -21.34
N LEU A 825 3.97 35.73 -20.85
CA LEU A 825 4.92 34.69 -20.47
C LEU A 825 5.74 34.23 -21.67
N LEU A 826 5.09 33.93 -22.81
CA LEU A 826 5.79 33.52 -24.03
C LEU A 826 6.70 34.62 -24.59
N GLN A 827 6.32 35.89 -24.45
CA GLN A 827 7.13 37.02 -24.89
C GLN A 827 8.41 37.17 -24.06
N SER A 828 8.30 37.01 -22.72
CA SER A 828 9.44 37.13 -21.81
C SER A 828 10.55 36.07 -22.00
N ILE A 829 10.24 34.97 -22.68
CA ILE A 829 11.16 33.85 -22.96
C ILE A 829 11.45 33.65 -24.45
N ASP A 830 11.14 34.64 -25.30
CA ASP A 830 11.40 34.64 -26.74
C ASP A 830 10.69 33.50 -27.52
N MET A 831 9.45 33.17 -27.12
CA MET A 831 8.65 32.07 -27.70
C MET A 831 7.27 32.50 -28.22
N HIS A 832 6.94 33.80 -28.17
CA HIS A 832 5.63 34.35 -28.53
C HIS A 832 5.24 34.18 -30.00
N ASP A 833 6.22 34.12 -30.91
CA ASP A 833 6.02 33.95 -32.35
C ASP A 833 6.01 32.48 -32.81
N LYS A 834 6.34 31.53 -31.91
CA LYS A 834 6.47 30.10 -32.23
C LYS A 834 5.15 29.32 -32.33
N GLY A 835 4.01 30.01 -32.37
CA GLY A 835 2.70 29.42 -32.66
C GLY A 835 2.29 28.30 -31.70
N ILE A 836 2.58 28.45 -30.41
CA ILE A 836 2.43 27.38 -29.41
C ILE A 836 0.94 27.20 -29.05
N THR A 837 0.28 26.30 -29.76
CA THR A 837 -1.06 25.75 -29.42
C THR A 837 -0.92 24.42 -28.67
N THR A 838 -2.05 23.86 -28.22
CA THR A 838 -2.10 22.42 -27.92
C THR A 838 -2.13 21.59 -29.22
N ALA A 839 -2.12 20.26 -29.10
CA ALA A 839 -1.99 19.33 -30.21
C ALA A 839 -3.33 19.00 -30.89
N ALA A 840 -4.40 18.92 -30.10
CA ALA A 840 -5.81 18.80 -30.48
C ALA A 840 -6.72 19.27 -29.33
N VAL A 841 -8.03 19.37 -29.61
CA VAL A 841 -9.11 19.47 -28.61
C VAL A 841 -9.87 18.15 -28.59
N CYS A 842 -10.02 17.48 -27.43
CA CYS A 842 -10.70 16.19 -27.32
C CYS A 842 -12.03 16.30 -26.55
N VAL A 843 -13.11 15.79 -27.14
CA VAL A 843 -14.49 15.87 -26.63
C VAL A 843 -15.28 14.57 -26.82
N TYR A 844 -16.51 14.51 -26.28
CA TYR A 844 -17.52 13.51 -26.63
C TYR A 844 -18.17 13.81 -28.01
N PRO A 845 -18.76 12.83 -28.71
CA PRO A 845 -19.34 13.02 -30.05
C PRO A 845 -20.36 14.17 -30.10
N SER A 846 -21.27 14.22 -29.13
CA SER A 846 -22.31 15.25 -28.97
C SER A 846 -21.80 16.67 -28.67
N ARG A 847 -20.49 16.90 -28.73
CA ARG A 847 -19.79 18.18 -28.54
C ARG A 847 -18.78 18.48 -29.67
N VAL A 848 -18.67 17.63 -30.68
CA VAL A 848 -17.79 17.86 -31.84
C VAL A 848 -18.21 19.13 -32.57
N ALA A 849 -19.49 19.29 -32.89
CA ALA A 849 -20.02 20.48 -33.56
C ALA A 849 -19.77 21.78 -32.76
N ASP A 850 -19.85 21.74 -31.42
CA ASP A 850 -19.54 22.90 -30.55
C ASP A 850 -18.06 23.29 -30.62
N ALA A 851 -17.16 22.29 -30.62
CA ALA A 851 -15.71 22.49 -30.71
C ALA A 851 -15.31 23.00 -32.10
N VAL A 852 -15.80 22.36 -33.15
CA VAL A 852 -15.58 22.74 -34.56
C VAL A 852 -16.08 24.16 -34.81
N THR A 853 -17.26 24.53 -34.30
CA THR A 853 -17.81 25.89 -34.43
C THR A 853 -16.95 26.91 -33.67
N SER A 854 -16.53 26.58 -32.44
CA SER A 854 -15.68 27.47 -31.62
C SER A 854 -14.31 27.73 -32.25
N LEU A 855 -13.65 26.70 -32.76
CA LEU A 855 -12.34 26.84 -33.42
C LEU A 855 -12.44 27.59 -34.74
N LYS A 856 -13.47 27.32 -35.56
CA LYS A 856 -13.74 28.08 -36.79
C LYS A 856 -14.01 29.56 -36.50
N ALA A 857 -14.82 29.88 -35.49
CA ALA A 857 -15.09 31.27 -35.08
C ALA A 857 -13.84 32.01 -34.60
N ALA A 858 -12.86 31.29 -34.03
CA ALA A 858 -11.56 31.81 -33.63
C ALA A 858 -10.49 31.77 -34.74
N ASN A 859 -10.85 31.41 -35.98
CA ASN A 859 -9.95 31.21 -37.13
C ASN A 859 -8.80 30.22 -36.86
N SER A 860 -9.05 29.17 -36.08
CA SER A 860 -8.08 28.15 -35.73
C SER A 860 -8.29 26.84 -36.49
N ASN A 861 -7.19 26.27 -36.99
CA ASN A 861 -7.16 24.97 -37.68
C ASN A 861 -6.76 23.81 -36.74
N LEU A 862 -6.99 23.96 -35.42
CA LEU A 862 -6.70 22.88 -34.46
C LEU A 862 -7.57 21.64 -34.73
N PRO A 863 -7.00 20.42 -34.70
CA PRO A 863 -7.78 19.19 -34.83
C PRO A 863 -8.80 19.04 -33.68
N VAL A 864 -10.01 18.60 -34.04
CA VAL A 864 -11.02 18.14 -33.08
C VAL A 864 -10.98 16.62 -33.04
N ALA A 865 -10.70 16.09 -31.85
CA ALA A 865 -10.72 14.67 -31.56
C ALA A 865 -12.03 14.30 -30.85
N SER A 866 -12.70 13.25 -31.32
CA SER A 866 -13.85 12.67 -30.61
C SER A 866 -13.46 11.33 -30.00
N VAL A 867 -13.84 11.08 -28.74
CA VAL A 867 -13.92 9.68 -28.26
C VAL A 867 -15.16 9.02 -28.86
N ALA A 868 -15.07 7.76 -29.26
CA ALA A 868 -16.18 7.05 -29.93
C ALA A 868 -16.22 5.57 -29.51
N THR A 869 -17.05 4.78 -30.18
CA THR A 869 -17.11 3.31 -30.08
C THR A 869 -17.47 2.78 -28.68
N GLY A 870 -18.53 3.33 -28.07
CA GLY A 870 -19.02 2.91 -26.75
C GLY A 870 -18.11 3.33 -25.60
N PHE A 871 -17.45 4.49 -25.73
CA PHE A 871 -16.52 5.00 -24.71
C PHE A 871 -17.24 5.23 -23.37
N PRO A 872 -16.66 4.82 -22.22
CA PRO A 872 -15.33 4.23 -22.06
C PRO A 872 -15.28 2.70 -22.13
N ALA A 873 -16.40 1.98 -22.24
CA ALA A 873 -16.43 0.51 -22.09
C ALA A 873 -15.94 -0.26 -23.34
N GLY A 874 -16.29 0.22 -24.54
CA GLY A 874 -16.09 -0.52 -25.80
C GLY A 874 -17.11 -1.64 -26.05
N GLN A 875 -18.12 -1.79 -25.20
CA GLN A 875 -19.03 -2.94 -25.16
C GLN A 875 -20.38 -2.73 -25.88
N THR A 876 -20.65 -1.55 -26.46
CA THR A 876 -21.88 -1.34 -27.24
C THR A 876 -21.86 -2.15 -28.56
N PRO A 877 -23.02 -2.48 -29.16
CA PRO A 877 -23.07 -3.27 -30.39
C PRO A 877 -22.23 -2.66 -31.51
N LEU A 878 -21.52 -3.48 -32.29
CA LEU A 878 -20.57 -3.01 -33.31
C LEU A 878 -21.21 -2.05 -34.33
N LYS A 879 -22.47 -2.28 -34.72
CA LYS A 879 -23.22 -1.34 -35.58
C LYS A 879 -23.30 0.05 -34.97
N THR A 880 -23.65 0.16 -33.69
CA THR A 880 -23.71 1.43 -32.95
C THR A 880 -22.32 2.06 -32.85
N ARG A 881 -21.29 1.27 -32.51
CA ARG A 881 -19.91 1.76 -32.42
C ARG A 881 -19.40 2.34 -33.75
N LEU A 882 -19.74 1.72 -34.89
CA LEU A 882 -19.40 2.23 -36.21
C LEU A 882 -20.16 3.52 -36.56
N GLU A 883 -21.41 3.66 -36.11
CA GLU A 883 -22.20 4.87 -36.36
C GLU A 883 -21.75 6.05 -35.50
N GLU A 884 -21.36 5.81 -34.25
CA GLU A 884 -20.73 6.82 -33.39
C GLU A 884 -19.47 7.42 -34.05
N VAL A 885 -18.70 6.62 -34.78
CA VAL A 885 -17.52 7.08 -35.55
C VAL A 885 -17.96 7.94 -36.74
N ARG A 886 -18.94 7.49 -37.54
CA ARG A 886 -19.42 8.25 -38.70
C ARG A 886 -19.99 9.61 -38.30
N MET A 887 -20.90 9.64 -37.31
CA MET A 887 -21.50 10.88 -36.83
C MET A 887 -20.44 11.88 -36.32
N ALA A 888 -19.41 11.40 -35.61
CA ALA A 888 -18.32 12.27 -35.15
C ALA A 888 -17.50 12.84 -36.31
N VAL A 889 -17.24 12.06 -37.37
CA VAL A 889 -16.55 12.57 -38.59
C VAL A 889 -17.45 13.54 -39.37
N GLU A 890 -18.75 13.26 -39.47
CA GLU A 890 -19.75 14.11 -40.14
C GLU A 890 -19.94 15.47 -39.42
N ASP A 891 -19.94 15.48 -38.09
CA ASP A 891 -19.89 16.71 -37.26
C ASP A 891 -18.56 17.49 -37.39
N GLY A 892 -17.54 16.88 -38.02
CA GLY A 892 -16.27 17.51 -38.37
C GLY A 892 -15.08 17.16 -37.48
N ALA A 893 -15.10 16.06 -36.73
CA ALA A 893 -13.92 15.55 -36.03
C ALA A 893 -12.89 15.05 -37.05
N THR A 894 -11.67 15.60 -36.96
CA THR A 894 -10.52 15.20 -37.80
C THR A 894 -9.63 14.16 -37.13
N GLU A 895 -9.92 13.79 -35.88
CA GLU A 895 -9.33 12.65 -35.18
C GLU A 895 -10.39 11.85 -34.41
N ILE A 896 -10.24 10.53 -34.33
CA ILE A 896 -11.17 9.64 -33.62
C ILE A 896 -10.40 8.73 -32.65
N ASP A 897 -10.73 8.83 -31.36
CA ASP A 897 -10.20 8.01 -30.27
C ASP A 897 -11.16 6.81 -30.03
N ILE A 898 -10.91 5.66 -30.68
CA ILE A 898 -11.70 4.43 -30.56
C ILE A 898 -11.27 3.55 -29.38
N VAL A 899 -12.16 2.67 -28.89
CA VAL A 899 -11.93 1.71 -27.80
C VAL A 899 -12.06 0.29 -28.35
N ILE A 900 -11.05 -0.56 -28.11
CA ILE A 900 -11.11 -1.97 -28.51
C ILE A 900 -12.13 -2.77 -27.70
N ASN A 901 -12.75 -3.77 -28.33
CA ASN A 901 -13.42 -4.84 -27.60
C ASN A 901 -12.39 -5.71 -26.85
N ARG A 902 -12.22 -5.43 -25.56
CA ARG A 902 -11.25 -6.08 -24.66
C ARG A 902 -11.43 -7.59 -24.58
N THR A 903 -12.66 -8.09 -24.74
CA THR A 903 -12.98 -9.51 -24.71
C THR A 903 -12.22 -10.28 -25.78
N LEU A 904 -12.05 -9.71 -26.98
CA LEU A 904 -11.29 -10.31 -28.07
C LEU A 904 -9.79 -10.41 -27.71
N ALA A 905 -9.21 -9.33 -27.16
CA ALA A 905 -7.82 -9.31 -26.71
C ALA A 905 -7.55 -10.28 -25.53
N LEU A 906 -8.48 -10.37 -24.58
CA LEU A 906 -8.35 -11.24 -23.40
C LEU A 906 -8.54 -12.73 -23.72
N THR A 907 -9.41 -13.06 -24.68
CA THR A 907 -9.60 -14.44 -25.16
C THR A 907 -8.60 -14.86 -26.24
N GLY A 908 -7.77 -13.94 -26.72
CA GLY A 908 -6.76 -14.19 -27.76
C GLY A 908 -7.30 -14.28 -29.18
N GLN A 909 -8.51 -13.75 -29.43
CA GLN A 909 -9.15 -13.61 -30.74
C GLN A 909 -8.53 -12.43 -31.52
N TRP A 910 -7.23 -12.56 -31.84
CA TRP A 910 -6.43 -11.49 -32.45
C TRP A 910 -6.85 -11.16 -33.89
N ALA A 911 -7.41 -12.12 -34.64
CA ALA A 911 -7.95 -11.89 -35.98
C ALA A 911 -9.26 -11.09 -35.93
N ASP A 912 -10.17 -11.46 -35.03
CA ASP A 912 -11.44 -10.77 -34.87
C ASP A 912 -11.23 -9.35 -34.35
N LEU A 913 -10.25 -9.15 -33.46
CA LEU A 913 -9.78 -7.83 -33.03
C LEU A 913 -9.18 -7.01 -34.19
N TYR A 914 -8.43 -7.65 -35.10
CA TYR A 914 -7.93 -6.98 -36.32
C TYR A 914 -9.09 -6.49 -37.18
N TYR A 915 -10.05 -7.36 -37.50
CA TYR A 915 -11.18 -7.02 -38.36
C TYR A 915 -12.11 -5.97 -37.72
N GLU A 916 -12.32 -6.01 -36.40
CA GLU A 916 -13.09 -4.97 -35.70
C GLU A 916 -12.42 -3.59 -35.83
N ILE A 917 -11.09 -3.52 -35.65
CA ILE A 917 -10.32 -2.27 -35.80
C ILE A 917 -10.26 -1.81 -37.27
N GLN A 918 -10.18 -2.74 -38.23
CA GLN A 918 -10.25 -2.42 -39.66
C GLN A 918 -11.60 -1.76 -40.01
N LEU A 919 -12.73 -2.26 -39.50
CA LEU A 919 -14.04 -1.65 -39.74
C LEU A 919 -14.13 -0.24 -39.15
N PHE A 920 -13.48 0.01 -38.00
CA PHE A 920 -13.35 1.37 -37.47
C PHE A 920 -12.44 2.26 -38.33
N ARG A 921 -11.34 1.73 -38.87
CA ARG A 921 -10.45 2.44 -39.81
C ARG A 921 -11.18 2.86 -41.08
N GLU A 922 -12.05 1.99 -41.60
CA GLU A 922 -12.92 2.28 -42.74
C GLU A 922 -13.99 3.33 -42.39
N ALA A 923 -14.61 3.24 -41.20
CA ALA A 923 -15.60 4.22 -40.73
C ALA A 923 -14.99 5.61 -40.42
N CYS A 924 -13.71 5.70 -40.05
CA CYS A 924 -13.02 6.98 -39.82
C CYS A 924 -12.73 7.76 -41.12
N GLY A 925 -12.78 7.12 -42.30
CA GLY A 925 -12.34 7.73 -43.55
C GLY A 925 -10.92 8.27 -43.44
N ASP A 926 -10.72 9.56 -43.76
CA ASP A 926 -9.43 10.25 -43.69
C ASP A 926 -9.08 10.79 -42.28
N ALA A 927 -9.97 10.70 -41.28
CA ALA A 927 -9.70 11.20 -39.92
C ALA A 927 -8.65 10.35 -39.18
N HIS A 928 -7.79 10.97 -38.37
CA HIS A 928 -6.72 10.25 -37.67
C HIS A 928 -7.25 9.32 -36.58
N MET A 929 -7.07 8.01 -36.74
CA MET A 929 -7.59 7.01 -35.81
C MET A 929 -6.59 6.71 -34.69
N LYS A 930 -7.02 6.85 -33.43
CA LYS A 930 -6.24 6.53 -32.24
C LYS A 930 -6.90 5.39 -31.46
N THR A 931 -6.25 4.23 -31.37
CA THR A 931 -6.84 3.04 -30.77
C THR A 931 -6.48 2.90 -29.28
N ILE A 932 -7.47 3.04 -28.42
CA ILE A 932 -7.39 2.84 -26.97
C ILE A 932 -7.39 1.35 -26.67
N LEU A 933 -6.29 0.85 -26.11
CA LEU A 933 -6.14 -0.56 -25.74
C LEU A 933 -6.70 -0.92 -24.36
N ALA A 934 -7.01 0.07 -23.51
CA ALA A 934 -7.42 -0.11 -22.11
C ALA A 934 -6.46 -1.05 -21.33
N VAL A 935 -5.15 -0.79 -21.48
CA VAL A 935 -4.03 -1.61 -20.98
C VAL A 935 -4.08 -2.03 -19.50
N GLY A 936 -4.81 -1.31 -18.65
CA GLY A 936 -5.03 -1.68 -17.25
C GLY A 936 -5.85 -2.97 -17.06
N GLU A 937 -6.58 -3.38 -18.09
CA GLU A 937 -7.52 -4.52 -18.06
C GLU A 937 -7.07 -5.69 -18.94
N LEU A 938 -5.94 -5.58 -19.67
CA LEU A 938 -5.42 -6.64 -20.55
C LEU A 938 -4.57 -7.71 -19.80
N ASP A 939 -4.50 -7.62 -18.47
CA ASP A 939 -3.79 -8.47 -17.49
C ASP A 939 -2.26 -8.57 -17.64
N THR A 940 -1.72 -8.75 -18.85
CA THR A 940 -0.29 -8.99 -19.09
C THR A 940 0.34 -8.02 -20.09
N PHE A 941 1.63 -7.69 -19.91
CA PHE A 941 2.40 -6.93 -20.90
C PHE A 941 2.49 -7.63 -22.26
N ALA A 942 2.38 -8.97 -22.31
CA ALA A 942 2.33 -9.71 -23.56
C ALA A 942 1.03 -9.41 -24.34
N ASN A 943 -0.12 -9.36 -23.66
CA ASN A 943 -1.39 -8.98 -24.28
C ASN A 943 -1.39 -7.51 -24.73
N VAL A 944 -0.83 -6.60 -23.92
CA VAL A 944 -0.63 -5.19 -24.30
C VAL A 944 0.19 -5.07 -25.59
N TYR A 945 1.30 -5.81 -25.71
CA TYR A 945 2.15 -5.78 -26.91
C TYR A 945 1.45 -6.39 -28.14
N LYS A 946 0.71 -7.49 -27.96
CA LYS A 946 -0.08 -8.11 -29.05
C LYS A 946 -1.22 -7.20 -29.53
N ALA A 947 -1.99 -6.61 -28.61
CA ALA A 947 -3.04 -5.65 -28.93
C ALA A 947 -2.46 -4.39 -29.61
N SER A 948 -1.26 -3.95 -29.20
CA SER A 948 -0.53 -2.87 -29.88
C SER A 948 -0.20 -3.24 -31.33
N LEU A 949 0.41 -4.41 -31.58
CA LEU A 949 0.69 -4.87 -32.94
C LEU A 949 -0.58 -4.97 -33.79
N VAL A 950 -1.62 -5.64 -33.30
CA VAL A 950 -2.88 -5.83 -34.03
C VAL A 950 -3.55 -4.50 -34.39
N ALA A 951 -3.57 -3.53 -33.48
CA ALA A 951 -4.11 -2.20 -33.78
C ALA A 951 -3.31 -1.47 -34.88
N MET A 952 -1.98 -1.55 -34.85
CA MET A 952 -1.12 -0.94 -35.88
C MET A 952 -1.28 -1.60 -37.25
N MET A 953 -1.35 -2.93 -37.28
CA MET A 953 -1.61 -3.71 -38.51
C MET A 953 -2.96 -3.32 -39.13
N ALA A 954 -4.00 -3.13 -38.30
CA ALA A 954 -5.36 -2.77 -38.71
C ALA A 954 -5.53 -1.27 -39.08
N GLY A 955 -4.43 -0.52 -39.18
CA GLY A 955 -4.43 0.85 -39.69
C GLY A 955 -4.58 1.95 -38.64
N SER A 956 -4.29 1.67 -37.37
CA SER A 956 -4.26 2.70 -36.32
C SER A 956 -3.07 3.65 -36.50
N ASP A 957 -3.35 4.96 -36.60
CA ASP A 957 -2.32 5.99 -36.71
C ASP A 957 -1.64 6.25 -35.35
N PHE A 958 -2.33 5.93 -34.23
CA PHE A 958 -1.82 6.06 -32.87
C PHE A 958 -2.32 4.93 -31.96
N ILE A 959 -1.43 4.31 -31.20
CA ILE A 959 -1.86 3.46 -30.06
C ILE A 959 -1.92 4.27 -28.76
N LYS A 960 -3.07 4.17 -28.06
CA LYS A 960 -3.40 4.90 -26.83
C LYS A 960 -3.54 3.95 -25.64
N THR A 961 -3.01 4.33 -24.47
CA THR A 961 -2.94 3.43 -23.31
C THR A 961 -4.31 3.04 -22.76
N SER A 962 -5.14 4.01 -22.42
CA SER A 962 -6.39 3.82 -21.68
C SER A 962 -7.35 4.98 -21.92
N THR A 963 -8.63 4.81 -21.61
CA THR A 963 -9.66 5.85 -21.76
C THR A 963 -9.46 7.01 -20.81
N GLY A 964 -8.83 6.77 -19.64
CA GLY A 964 -8.73 7.75 -18.56
C GLY A 964 -9.81 7.61 -17.49
N LYS A 965 -10.65 6.56 -17.61
CA LYS A 965 -11.76 6.25 -16.70
C LYS A 965 -11.51 4.97 -15.88
N GLU A 966 -10.54 4.15 -16.30
CA GLU A 966 -10.14 2.91 -15.64
C GLU A 966 -9.43 3.18 -14.30
N SER A 967 -9.32 2.14 -13.45
CA SER A 967 -8.54 2.23 -12.20
C SER A 967 -7.01 2.22 -12.42
N VAL A 968 -6.54 1.66 -13.54
CA VAL A 968 -5.13 1.60 -13.95
C VAL A 968 -5.00 2.18 -15.36
N ASN A 969 -4.20 3.23 -15.49
CA ASN A 969 -4.08 4.04 -16.72
C ASN A 969 -2.64 3.98 -17.29
N ALA A 970 -2.18 5.03 -17.99
CA ALA A 970 -0.80 5.15 -18.43
C ALA A 970 0.21 4.95 -17.27
N THR A 971 1.01 3.89 -17.37
CA THR A 971 2.16 3.64 -16.48
C THR A 971 3.42 3.48 -17.32
N TYR A 972 4.57 3.94 -16.80
CA TYR A 972 5.84 3.88 -17.55
C TYR A 972 6.24 2.45 -18.01
N PRO A 973 6.00 1.36 -17.25
CA PRO A 973 6.19 0.00 -17.74
C PRO A 973 5.35 -0.32 -18.99
N VAL A 974 4.06 0.02 -18.99
CA VAL A 974 3.20 -0.11 -20.18
C VAL A 974 3.69 0.76 -21.33
N GLY A 975 4.16 1.98 -21.03
CA GLY A 975 4.80 2.86 -21.99
C GLY A 975 5.97 2.19 -22.71
N VAL A 976 6.91 1.61 -21.96
CA VAL A 976 8.06 0.86 -22.51
C VAL A 976 7.60 -0.31 -23.38
N VAL A 977 6.50 -0.98 -23.05
CA VAL A 977 5.93 -2.09 -23.85
C VAL A 977 5.37 -1.58 -25.17
N MET A 978 4.47 -0.59 -25.14
CA MET A 978 3.80 -0.05 -26.34
C MET A 978 4.79 0.67 -27.29
N VAL A 979 5.68 1.48 -26.74
CA VAL A 979 6.71 2.21 -27.51
C VAL A 979 7.71 1.25 -28.18
N ARG A 980 7.96 0.08 -27.58
CA ARG A 980 8.76 -0.98 -28.21
C ARG A 980 8.01 -1.73 -29.32
N ALA A 981 6.70 -1.95 -29.17
CA ALA A 981 5.87 -2.49 -30.25
C ALA A 981 5.89 -1.55 -31.47
N ILE A 982 5.75 -0.23 -31.27
CA ILE A 982 5.91 0.79 -32.33
C ILE A 982 7.28 0.66 -33.00
N ARG A 983 8.37 0.51 -32.22
CA ARG A 983 9.72 0.35 -32.80
C ARG A 983 9.85 -0.90 -33.64
N GLU A 984 9.37 -2.05 -33.17
CA GLU A 984 9.42 -3.30 -33.94
C GLU A 984 8.56 -3.22 -35.21
N TYR A 985 7.37 -2.62 -35.11
CA TYR A 985 6.49 -2.39 -36.25
C TYR A 985 7.13 -1.48 -37.30
N TYR A 986 7.74 -0.36 -36.89
CA TYR A 986 8.48 0.53 -37.79
C TYR A 986 9.69 -0.18 -38.44
N LEU A 987 10.47 -0.94 -37.66
CA LEU A 987 11.63 -1.66 -38.18
C LEU A 987 11.27 -2.76 -39.19
N LYS A 988 10.06 -3.36 -39.08
CA LYS A 988 9.59 -4.41 -40.00
C LYS A 988 8.82 -3.88 -41.21
N THR A 989 8.09 -2.76 -41.06
CA THR A 989 7.14 -2.27 -42.07
C THR A 989 7.50 -0.93 -42.71
N GLY A 990 8.45 -0.18 -42.12
CA GLY A 990 8.74 1.21 -42.49
C GLY A 990 7.69 2.24 -42.05
N HIS A 991 6.52 1.82 -41.54
CA HIS A 991 5.42 2.71 -41.17
C HIS A 991 5.60 3.24 -39.75
N LYS A 992 5.38 4.54 -39.56
CA LYS A 992 5.43 5.19 -38.25
C LYS A 992 4.04 5.27 -37.65
N VAL A 993 3.91 4.82 -36.40
CA VAL A 993 2.70 4.97 -35.59
C VAL A 993 3.01 5.86 -34.40
N GLY A 994 2.04 6.70 -34.02
CA GLY A 994 2.15 7.58 -32.87
C GLY A 994 1.83 6.92 -31.53
N PHE A 995 2.25 7.54 -30.44
CA PHE A 995 1.95 7.09 -29.07
C PHE A 995 1.18 8.15 -28.27
N LYS A 996 0.13 7.71 -27.55
CA LYS A 996 -0.70 8.58 -26.69
C LYS A 996 -0.89 7.94 -25.30
N PRO A 997 -0.01 8.18 -24.32
CA PRO A 997 -0.31 7.85 -22.93
C PRO A 997 -1.39 8.82 -22.42
N ALA A 998 -2.41 8.26 -21.79
CA ALA A 998 -3.59 8.97 -21.32
C ALA A 998 -4.04 8.42 -19.95
N GLY A 999 -4.75 9.27 -19.21
CA GLY A 999 -5.26 8.97 -17.88
C GLY A 999 -4.17 9.10 -16.79
N GLY A 1000 -4.50 9.81 -15.72
CA GLY A 1000 -3.63 9.92 -14.54
C GLY A 1000 -2.53 10.98 -14.61
N ILE A 1001 -1.99 11.28 -15.79
CA ILE A 1001 -0.93 12.29 -16.02
C ILE A 1001 -1.46 13.68 -15.63
N ARG A 1002 -0.85 14.31 -14.62
CA ARG A 1002 -1.32 15.60 -14.08
C ARG A 1002 -0.23 16.62 -13.84
N THR A 1003 1.04 16.20 -13.81
CA THR A 1003 2.16 17.09 -13.48
C THR A 1003 3.12 17.30 -14.65
N ALA A 1004 3.65 18.52 -14.72
CA ALA A 1004 4.72 18.93 -15.62
C ALA A 1004 5.91 17.95 -15.61
N GLN A 1005 6.28 17.45 -14.42
CA GLN A 1005 7.33 16.43 -14.25
C GLN A 1005 7.02 15.10 -14.94
N GLU A 1006 5.77 14.63 -14.92
CA GLU A 1006 5.38 13.38 -15.59
C GLU A 1006 5.45 13.53 -17.10
N ALA A 1007 4.93 14.64 -17.65
CA ALA A 1007 5.01 14.93 -19.08
C ALA A 1007 6.46 14.94 -19.61
N LEU A 1008 7.39 15.49 -18.82
CA LEU A 1008 8.82 15.50 -19.13
C LEU A 1008 9.42 14.08 -19.13
N VAL A 1009 9.01 13.18 -18.22
CA VAL A 1009 9.46 11.77 -18.23
C VAL A 1009 8.87 11.00 -19.41
N TRP A 1010 7.64 11.30 -19.83
CA TRP A 1010 7.06 10.72 -21.06
C TRP A 1010 7.80 11.16 -22.33
N LEU A 1011 8.17 12.44 -22.45
CA LEU A 1011 9.03 12.91 -23.56
C LEU A 1011 10.42 12.24 -23.55
N VAL A 1012 11.01 12.01 -22.38
CA VAL A 1012 12.29 11.26 -22.25
C VAL A 1012 12.13 9.80 -22.71
N LEU A 1013 11.03 9.12 -22.37
CA LEU A 1013 10.74 7.77 -22.88
C LEU A 1013 10.72 7.74 -24.42
N MET A 1014 10.03 8.69 -25.05
CA MET A 1014 9.94 8.77 -26.51
C MET A 1014 11.33 9.03 -27.13
N LYS A 1015 12.10 9.99 -26.60
CA LYS A 1015 13.45 10.28 -27.10
C LYS A 1015 14.40 9.09 -26.95
N GLU A 1016 14.34 8.34 -25.84
CA GLU A 1016 15.25 7.23 -25.58
C GLU A 1016 14.88 5.91 -26.30
N GLU A 1017 13.60 5.65 -26.61
CA GLU A 1017 13.21 4.38 -27.25
C GLU A 1017 12.84 4.53 -28.75
N LEU A 1018 12.48 5.73 -29.24
CA LEU A 1018 12.12 6.00 -30.65
C LEU A 1018 12.87 7.19 -31.28
N GLY A 1019 13.44 8.09 -30.48
CA GLY A 1019 14.23 9.23 -30.98
C GLY A 1019 13.41 10.46 -31.36
N ASP A 1020 14.12 11.53 -31.74
CA ASP A 1020 13.55 12.88 -31.86
C ASP A 1020 12.45 13.05 -32.91
N GLN A 1021 12.38 12.18 -33.92
CA GLN A 1021 11.31 12.22 -34.92
C GLN A 1021 9.92 11.96 -34.32
N TRP A 1022 9.85 11.20 -33.22
CA TRP A 1022 8.62 10.99 -32.46
C TRP A 1022 8.33 12.09 -31.44
N LEU A 1023 9.22 13.08 -31.24
CA LEU A 1023 8.93 14.28 -30.42
C LEU A 1023 8.18 15.34 -31.23
N THR A 1024 7.12 14.92 -31.92
CA THR A 1024 6.30 15.76 -32.79
C THR A 1024 4.82 15.52 -32.50
N PRO A 1025 3.94 16.55 -32.63
CA PRO A 1025 2.50 16.39 -32.40
C PRO A 1025 1.89 15.22 -33.18
N HIS A 1026 2.36 14.94 -34.39
CA HIS A 1026 1.82 13.88 -35.26
C HIS A 1026 2.27 12.45 -34.89
N LEU A 1027 3.20 12.30 -33.94
CA LEU A 1027 3.70 10.98 -33.50
C LEU A 1027 3.76 10.81 -31.97
N PHE A 1028 3.51 11.88 -31.20
CA PHE A 1028 3.34 11.82 -29.76
C PHE A 1028 2.29 12.83 -29.28
N ARG A 1029 1.34 12.32 -28.49
CA ARG A 1029 0.28 13.09 -27.83
C ARG A 1029 0.26 12.80 -26.33
N LEU A 1030 -0.27 13.70 -25.52
CA LEU A 1030 -0.49 13.54 -24.07
C LEU A 1030 -1.98 13.75 -23.78
N GLY A 1031 -2.71 12.69 -23.43
CA GLY A 1031 -4.15 12.79 -23.14
C GLY A 1031 -4.41 13.34 -21.75
N ALA A 1032 -4.81 14.61 -21.63
CA ALA A 1032 -4.94 15.29 -20.34
C ALA A 1032 -6.04 16.35 -20.26
N SER A 1033 -6.68 16.43 -19.10
CA SER A 1033 -7.68 17.46 -18.73
C SER A 1033 -7.16 18.53 -17.76
N SER A 1034 -6.06 18.27 -17.05
CA SER A 1034 -5.54 19.15 -15.97
C SER A 1034 -4.03 19.43 -16.06
N LEU A 1035 -3.29 18.67 -16.87
CA LEU A 1035 -1.83 18.83 -17.04
C LEU A 1035 -1.44 20.23 -17.53
N LEU A 1036 -2.21 20.82 -18.44
CA LEU A 1036 -1.90 22.12 -19.03
C LEU A 1036 -1.80 23.23 -17.97
N GLY A 1037 -2.72 23.25 -17.00
CA GLY A 1037 -2.70 24.23 -15.90
C GLY A 1037 -1.48 24.07 -14.98
N ASP A 1038 -0.97 22.85 -14.78
CA ASP A 1038 0.28 22.65 -14.05
C ASP A 1038 1.49 23.13 -14.85
N ILE A 1039 1.55 22.80 -16.16
CA ILE A 1039 2.64 23.24 -17.03
C ILE A 1039 2.69 24.76 -17.16
N GLU A 1040 1.55 25.43 -17.41
CA GLU A 1040 1.48 26.89 -17.46
C GLU A 1040 1.88 27.51 -16.11
N ARG A 1041 1.56 26.86 -14.98
CA ARG A 1041 1.99 27.29 -13.64
C ARG A 1041 3.50 27.18 -13.43
N GLN A 1042 4.17 26.14 -13.94
CA GLN A 1042 5.64 26.06 -13.91
C GLN A 1042 6.29 27.09 -14.86
N ILE A 1043 5.69 27.37 -16.03
CA ILE A 1043 6.19 28.41 -16.95
C ILE A 1043 6.02 29.81 -16.34
N TYR A 1044 4.86 30.10 -15.73
CA TYR A 1044 4.63 31.33 -14.98
C TYR A 1044 5.66 31.50 -13.86
N HIS A 1045 5.96 30.43 -13.12
CA HIS A 1045 7.04 30.45 -12.12
C HIS A 1045 8.40 30.75 -12.74
N TYR A 1046 8.77 30.05 -13.80
CA TYR A 1046 10.06 30.24 -14.47
C TYR A 1046 10.28 31.69 -14.93
N VAL A 1047 9.22 32.36 -15.39
CA VAL A 1047 9.22 33.76 -15.82
C VAL A 1047 9.25 34.75 -14.66
N THR A 1048 8.38 34.56 -13.66
CA THR A 1048 8.07 35.62 -12.66
C THR A 1048 8.68 35.39 -11.28
N GLY A 1049 9.36 34.26 -11.06
CA GLY A 1049 9.79 33.79 -9.73
C GLY A 1049 8.63 33.25 -8.87
N ARG A 1050 7.48 33.92 -8.85
CA ARG A 1050 6.32 33.55 -8.02
C ARG A 1050 5.38 32.54 -8.68
N TYR A 1051 4.55 31.88 -7.88
CA TYR A 1051 3.40 31.15 -8.43
C TYR A 1051 2.25 32.13 -8.71
N PRO A 1052 1.41 31.85 -9.73
CA PRO A 1052 0.21 32.62 -10.02
C PRO A 1052 -0.89 32.35 -8.97
N ALA A 1053 -1.68 33.37 -8.66
CA ALA A 1053 -2.95 33.22 -7.97
C ALA A 1053 -4.03 32.63 -8.91
N HIS A 1054 -5.10 32.08 -8.34
CA HIS A 1054 -6.15 31.36 -9.08
C HIS A 1054 -6.88 32.22 -10.15
N HIS A 1055 -6.81 33.55 -10.06
CA HIS A 1055 -7.38 34.47 -11.05
C HIS A 1055 -6.39 34.91 -12.14
N GLU A 1056 -5.09 34.61 -11.99
CA GLU A 1056 -4.06 35.02 -12.96
C GLU A 1056 -3.89 34.03 -14.11
N LEU A 1057 -4.23 32.75 -13.87
CA LEU A 1057 -4.39 31.71 -14.88
C LEU A 1057 -5.85 31.24 -14.89
N PRO A 1058 -6.73 31.80 -15.75
CA PRO A 1058 -8.08 31.26 -15.92
C PRO A 1058 -8.00 29.83 -16.49
N MET A 1059 -8.73 28.90 -15.87
CA MET A 1059 -8.85 27.53 -16.36
C MET A 1059 -9.79 27.46 -17.57
N ALA A 1060 -9.70 26.36 -18.33
CA ALA A 1060 -10.75 25.94 -19.26
C ALA A 1060 -12.04 25.62 -18.50
#